data_AF-A0A9P5QN76-F1
#
_entry.id   AF-A0A9P5QN76-F1
#
_cell.length_a   1.000
_cell.length_b   1.000
_cell.length_c   1.000
_cell.angle_alpha   90.00
_cell.angle_beta   90.00
_cell.angle_gamma   90.00
#
_symmetry.space_group_name_H-M   'P 1'
#
loop_
_entity.id
_entity.type
_entity.pdbx_description
1 polymer ?
#
loop_
_entity_poly.entity_id
_entity_poly.type
_entity_poly.pdbx_seq_one_letter_code
_entity_poly.pdbx_strand_id
1 'polypeptide(L)'
;MSSEDNSADAASLSEQQPNAAPSITFRPHHLKAQELKHTNSFSSMSSYASSVQSERNTPSSSTSSSEEERTINNKSSAPTTKRKNNCKPGGGTSLRPAGKAHDWYSGGRITSHGRWFRDSQNRTLLLRGVNLCGNSKLPTTPNGSTHLNEKFFDHRNVCFLGRPFPRDQADEHFSRLKRWGLTFVRLLVPWEALEHSGPGIYDEKFIDSLVELIELMPKYGIKCFIDPHQDCWSRFSGGSGAPGWTFEAAGLDMTKFKATGAAYVHNTNQLAGDSPPMVWPTNYTKLAASTLFTLFWAGDTFAPKKMYQGEPIQQFLQNRYFECYGHLARRLCHLDAVVGFEVMNEPHPGYIGLDNLKKYDFNSNLFFGDCPSALEGFALGDGMALPIDVWVRSWPLPTKKQRTRIVNAEKESAWFEGECLWKQHGVWSVNPKTGQPQVDKPDYFYKHPITGEKIDFSRFYLDFIGKYSKAVQSVIPSAFVFVEPVPNEPAPIWGPGDHEEGIVYAPHWYDLHSVFNKSFDGRITHDVQGLSKGKNVFAATYFGLKGARKNYRGQLSNILNTGLQNVGNKPCLIGECGIPMDINQRKAFLSGDFGHHSKFLDAVLSSLEANMLSFTLWNYNASNDNTYGDHWNGEDFSIFSLDSPQGSPDPNRSRSPGSDSRQTLRQQAPNFAKEVMKRSAVSTADFSSKMQIKRDGNDPSLAYIDAEEKQDGQGDEFDIVTINDEETIAEDSPFDRSYFRFEDEESDDGRNHESHIGGRALDAVVRPYAAKVAGEPISTEFDLATLKYTFRFCNYLQTPVPIVHVSSPDVPDVGRSTATSSDSYDSSSSTLHSRLNLYSTPEKNSSFIGHPPEGTSMAFETEIFIPSYHYDDTEIEILVSDGDWRYVKERQTLYYRHKDLKPGAVHSVQIKPAVSRSKSNMGLANNGSTPSLSSKPSTPEPYGRAKISKGPLEPSKLKSEGAYGARSSNSKPESEAGCVCTIM
;
A
#
# COMPACT_ATOMS: atom_id res chain seq x y z
N MET A 1 -48.00 -56.13 24.81
CA MET A 1 -48.81 -56.57 23.66
C MET A 1 -48.14 -55.98 22.43
N SER A 2 -47.56 -56.76 21.51
CA SER A 2 -48.19 -57.81 20.66
C SER A 2 -49.28 -57.21 19.76
N SER A 3 -49.24 -57.36 18.43
CA SER A 3 -48.37 -58.23 17.60
C SER A 3 -48.25 -57.75 16.15
N GLU A 4 -47.31 -58.36 15.42
CA GLU A 4 -47.34 -58.77 13.99
C GLU A 4 -47.94 -57.78 12.96
N ASP A 5 -47.13 -57.27 12.03
CA ASP A 5 -46.73 -57.93 10.76
C ASP A 5 -47.90 -58.32 9.83
N ASN A 6 -47.95 -57.68 8.66
CA ASN A 6 -47.87 -58.41 7.38
C ASN A 6 -47.55 -57.49 6.18
N SER A 7 -46.95 -58.08 5.15
CA SER A 7 -46.50 -57.44 3.90
C SER A 7 -47.51 -57.55 2.76
N ALA A 8 -47.52 -56.57 1.83
CA ALA A 8 -47.81 -56.83 0.41
C ALA A 8 -47.36 -55.66 -0.49
N ASP A 9 -46.56 -55.96 -1.52
CA ASP A 9 -46.32 -55.06 -2.67
C ASP A 9 -47.43 -55.20 -3.72
N ALA A 10 -47.78 -54.11 -4.39
CA ALA A 10 -48.37 -54.13 -5.75
C ALA A 10 -48.19 -52.77 -6.44
N ALA A 11 -47.51 -52.76 -7.60
CA ALA A 11 -47.21 -51.56 -8.37
C ALA A 11 -48.36 -51.14 -9.32
N SER A 12 -48.35 -49.89 -9.80
CA SER A 12 -48.00 -49.57 -11.21
C SER A 12 -48.43 -48.16 -11.68
N LEU A 13 -47.83 -47.71 -12.78
CA LEU A 13 -48.16 -46.54 -13.63
C LEU A 13 -47.94 -45.14 -13.04
N SER A 14 -47.50 -44.12 -13.79
CA SER A 14 -46.64 -44.06 -15.01
C SER A 14 -46.23 -42.59 -15.23
N GLU A 15 -45.07 -42.32 -15.81
CA GLU A 15 -44.50 -40.96 -15.95
C GLU A 15 -45.24 -40.06 -16.96
N GLN A 16 -45.20 -38.75 -16.71
CA GLN A 16 -45.12 -37.71 -17.75
C GLN A 16 -44.57 -36.39 -17.17
N GLN A 17 -43.44 -35.91 -17.69
CA GLN A 17 -42.94 -34.54 -17.48
C GLN A 17 -43.66 -33.55 -18.42
N PRO A 18 -43.54 -32.23 -18.17
CA PRO A 18 -42.63 -31.48 -19.06
C PRO A 18 -41.85 -30.31 -18.42
N ASN A 19 -40.65 -30.11 -18.97
CA ASN A 19 -39.92 -28.84 -19.20
C ASN A 19 -39.48 -27.96 -18.00
N ALA A 20 -38.16 -27.81 -17.86
CA ALA A 20 -37.50 -26.80 -17.04
C ALA A 20 -37.19 -25.50 -17.83
N ALA A 21 -37.02 -24.38 -17.12
CA ALA A 21 -36.58 -23.10 -17.68
C ALA A 21 -35.03 -22.98 -17.70
N PRO A 22 -34.44 -22.21 -18.63
CA PRO A 22 -32.99 -22.23 -18.86
C PRO A 22 -32.16 -21.49 -17.80
N SER A 23 -30.97 -22.01 -17.53
CA SER A 23 -29.96 -21.41 -16.66
C SER A 23 -29.26 -20.21 -17.32
N ILE A 24 -29.21 -19.07 -16.63
CA ILE A 24 -28.53 -17.86 -17.12
C ILE A 24 -27.01 -17.97 -16.84
N THR A 25 -26.21 -18.10 -17.89
CA THR A 25 -24.74 -17.92 -17.83
C THR A 25 -24.36 -16.45 -17.75
N PHE A 26 -23.59 -16.08 -16.73
CA PHE A 26 -23.00 -14.73 -16.63
C PHE A 26 -21.94 -14.51 -17.71
N ARG A 27 -22.04 -13.38 -18.42
CA ARG A 27 -20.98 -12.79 -19.23
C ARG A 27 -20.47 -11.51 -18.56
N PRO A 28 -19.18 -11.14 -18.70
CA PRO A 28 -18.70 -9.85 -18.23
C PRO A 28 -19.39 -8.73 -19.02
N HIS A 29 -20.03 -7.79 -18.32
CA HIS A 29 -20.73 -6.66 -18.93
C HIS A 29 -19.76 -5.48 -19.12
N HIS A 30 -19.46 -5.14 -20.37
CA HIS A 30 -18.93 -3.81 -20.69
C HIS A 30 -20.02 -2.75 -20.45
N LEU A 31 -19.88 -2.00 -19.36
CA LEU A 31 -20.79 -0.90 -18.98
C LEU A 31 -20.83 0.19 -20.05
N LYS A 32 -22.01 0.75 -20.30
CA LYS A 32 -22.21 1.86 -21.25
C LYS A 32 -21.96 3.21 -20.57
N ALA A 33 -21.50 4.19 -21.34
CA ALA A 33 -21.07 5.51 -20.87
C ALA A 33 -22.17 6.43 -20.28
N GLN A 34 -23.35 5.88 -19.96
CA GLN A 34 -24.42 6.51 -19.19
C GLN A 34 -24.49 5.96 -17.75
N GLU A 35 -24.19 4.68 -17.52
CA GLU A 35 -24.28 4.05 -16.18
C GLU A 35 -23.22 4.65 -15.24
N LEU A 36 -21.99 4.81 -15.75
CA LEU A 36 -20.86 5.47 -15.07
C LEU A 36 -21.05 6.98 -14.81
N LYS A 37 -22.21 7.56 -15.15
CA LYS A 37 -22.59 8.94 -14.78
C LYS A 37 -23.62 9.02 -13.65
N HIS A 38 -24.28 7.91 -13.33
CA HIS A 38 -25.44 7.87 -12.42
C HIS A 38 -25.18 7.15 -11.08
N THR A 39 -23.94 6.75 -10.80
CA THR A 39 -23.51 6.32 -9.45
C THR A 39 -23.33 7.52 -8.50
N ASN A 40 -24.39 8.34 -8.37
CA ASN A 40 -24.60 9.33 -7.31
C ASN A 40 -26.00 9.08 -6.74
N SER A 41 -26.09 8.66 -5.47
CA SER A 41 -27.34 8.28 -4.82
C SER A 41 -28.32 9.45 -4.62
N PHE A 42 -29.60 9.28 -4.97
CA PHE A 42 -30.75 9.25 -4.02
C PHE A 42 -32.15 9.18 -4.69
N SER A 43 -33.07 8.43 -4.07
CA SER A 43 -34.57 8.54 -4.12
C SER A 43 -35.35 8.32 -5.45
N SER A 44 -36.56 7.73 -5.49
CA SER A 44 -37.34 6.93 -4.50
C SER A 44 -38.68 6.40 -5.09
N MET A 45 -39.30 5.40 -4.42
CA MET A 45 -40.73 4.98 -4.51
C MET A 45 -41.18 4.21 -5.80
N SER A 46 -42.16 3.28 -5.78
CA SER A 46 -43.12 2.83 -4.73
C SER A 46 -43.61 1.37 -4.91
N SER A 47 -43.97 0.69 -3.79
CA SER A 47 -45.05 -0.34 -3.59
C SER A 47 -45.08 -1.66 -4.40
N TYR A 48 -45.71 -2.77 -3.96
CA TYR A 48 -46.37 -3.13 -2.66
C TYR A 48 -46.21 -4.65 -2.38
N ALA A 49 -46.39 -5.06 -1.12
CA ALA A 49 -46.32 -6.45 -0.63
C ALA A 49 -47.63 -7.28 -0.80
N SER A 50 -47.54 -8.61 -0.65
CA SER A 50 -48.44 -9.51 0.13
C SER A 50 -48.06 -11.00 -0.08
N SER A 51 -48.27 -11.96 0.85
CA SER A 51 -48.42 -11.89 2.32
C SER A 51 -48.33 -13.30 2.99
N VAL A 52 -47.40 -13.47 3.94
CA VAL A 52 -47.48 -14.26 5.21
C VAL A 52 -48.49 -15.42 5.37
N GLN A 53 -48.02 -16.63 5.73
CA GLN A 53 -48.50 -17.57 6.80
C GLN A 53 -47.82 -18.97 6.62
N SER A 54 -47.57 -19.82 7.62
CA SER A 54 -47.44 -19.67 9.09
C SER A 54 -46.88 -20.95 9.74
N GLU A 55 -46.08 -20.82 10.82
CA GLU A 55 -45.80 -21.85 11.86
C GLU A 55 -45.12 -23.18 11.39
N ARG A 56 -44.57 -24.06 12.25
CA ARG A 56 -44.55 -24.19 13.72
C ARG A 56 -43.22 -24.83 14.21
N ASN A 57 -42.98 -24.84 15.53
CA ASN A 57 -41.74 -25.32 16.15
C ASN A 57 -41.54 -26.87 16.20
N THR A 58 -40.25 -27.26 16.19
CA THR A 58 -39.46 -28.33 16.89
C THR A 58 -40.15 -29.27 17.94
N PRO A 59 -39.50 -30.31 18.55
CA PRO A 59 -38.08 -30.75 18.55
C PRO A 59 -37.88 -32.31 18.47
N SER A 60 -36.88 -32.88 19.17
CA SER A 60 -36.44 -34.30 19.33
C SER A 60 -35.58 -34.87 18.17
N SER A 61 -34.33 -35.37 18.32
CA SER A 61 -33.70 -36.36 19.24
C SER A 61 -34.01 -37.82 18.83
N SER A 62 -33.12 -38.82 18.88
CA SER A 62 -31.90 -39.03 19.70
C SER A 62 -31.07 -40.26 19.24
N THR A 63 -29.81 -40.41 19.71
CA THR A 63 -29.07 -41.70 19.97
C THR A 63 -28.81 -42.68 18.78
N SER A 64 -27.82 -43.59 18.79
CA SER A 64 -26.57 -43.82 19.56
C SER A 64 -25.73 -44.93 18.86
N SER A 65 -24.62 -45.38 19.47
CA SER A 65 -23.82 -46.60 19.19
C SER A 65 -23.09 -46.68 17.83
N SER A 66 -21.83 -47.10 17.66
CA SER A 66 -20.72 -47.73 18.44
C SER A 66 -20.35 -49.13 17.94
N GLU A 67 -19.09 -49.27 17.47
CA GLU A 67 -18.40 -50.56 17.20
C GLU A 67 -19.03 -51.40 16.05
N GLU A 68 -18.37 -52.39 15.43
CA GLU A 68 -17.11 -53.05 15.75
C GLU A 68 -16.27 -53.42 14.50
N GLU A 69 -15.01 -53.76 14.75
CA GLU A 69 -13.93 -54.25 13.89
C GLU A 69 -14.28 -55.26 12.77
N ARG A 70 -13.54 -55.20 11.64
CA ARG A 70 -13.21 -56.43 10.88
C ARG A 70 -11.83 -56.41 10.21
N THR A 71 -10.94 -57.26 10.69
CA THR A 71 -9.59 -57.45 10.15
C THR A 71 -9.50 -58.62 9.16
N ILE A 72 -8.78 -58.42 8.05
CA ILE A 72 -8.06 -59.49 7.31
C ILE A 72 -6.65 -58.96 7.03
N ASN A 73 -5.65 -59.84 7.06
CA ASN A 73 -4.24 -59.49 7.32
C ASN A 73 -3.28 -60.33 6.45
N ASN A 74 -2.01 -59.91 6.34
CA ASN A 74 -0.88 -60.50 5.60
C ASN A 74 -0.90 -60.26 4.08
N LYS A 75 0.23 -60.09 3.34
CA LYS A 75 1.70 -59.93 3.61
C LYS A 75 2.30 -59.44 2.27
N SER A 76 3.46 -58.79 2.11
CA SER A 76 4.55 -58.27 2.98
C SER A 76 5.27 -57.15 2.17
N SER A 77 6.48 -56.60 2.38
CA SER A 77 7.68 -56.90 3.20
C SER A 77 8.50 -55.61 3.42
N ALA A 78 9.38 -55.58 4.44
CA ALA A 78 10.30 -54.49 4.78
C ALA A 78 11.62 -55.11 5.34
N PRO A 79 12.72 -54.38 5.68
CA PRO A 79 12.84 -52.91 5.88
C PRO A 79 14.19 -52.27 5.40
N THR A 80 14.53 -51.12 6.00
CA THR A 80 15.80 -50.33 5.90
C THR A 80 15.92 -49.41 4.66
N THR A 81 16.55 -48.21 4.74
CA THR A 81 17.30 -47.57 5.83
C THR A 81 17.01 -46.06 5.91
N LYS A 82 16.96 -45.47 7.12
CA LYS A 82 16.96 -44.00 7.28
C LYS A 82 18.30 -43.40 6.84
N ARG A 83 18.29 -42.36 6.01
CA ARG A 83 19.48 -41.53 5.72
C ARG A 83 19.26 -40.12 6.26
N LYS A 84 20.16 -39.62 7.11
CA LYS A 84 20.18 -38.22 7.53
C LYS A 84 20.73 -37.38 6.38
N ASN A 85 19.96 -36.40 5.90
CA ASN A 85 20.51 -35.36 5.03
C ASN A 85 21.09 -34.25 5.90
N ASN A 86 22.42 -34.25 6.06
CA ASN A 86 23.11 -33.08 6.61
C ASN A 86 23.10 -31.98 5.55
N CYS A 87 22.53 -30.81 5.85
CA CYS A 87 22.66 -29.64 4.98
C CYS A 87 24.15 -29.28 4.83
N LYS A 88 24.58 -29.07 3.59
CA LYS A 88 25.78 -28.31 3.25
C LYS A 88 25.34 -26.98 2.61
N PRO A 89 26.02 -25.86 2.87
CA PRO A 89 25.73 -24.60 2.18
C PRO A 89 26.02 -24.75 0.68
N GLY A 90 24.99 -24.55 -0.15
CA GLY A 90 25.04 -24.74 -1.60
C GLY A 90 25.73 -23.60 -2.34
N GLY A 91 27.07 -23.53 -2.26
CA GLY A 91 27.87 -22.65 -3.11
C GLY A 91 27.87 -23.13 -4.56
N GLY A 92 27.04 -22.54 -5.42
CA GLY A 92 26.96 -22.89 -6.84
C GLY A 92 25.93 -22.08 -7.61
N THR A 93 26.34 -20.92 -8.14
CA THR A 93 25.47 -20.07 -8.97
C THR A 93 25.23 -20.69 -10.35
N SER A 94 24.08 -21.35 -10.51
CA SER A 94 23.46 -21.46 -11.84
C SER A 94 23.17 -20.05 -12.38
N LEU A 95 23.35 -19.84 -13.67
CA LEU A 95 23.18 -18.54 -14.32
C LEU A 95 21.69 -18.17 -14.35
N ARG A 96 21.29 -17.28 -13.42
CA ARG A 96 19.91 -16.75 -13.38
C ARG A 96 19.55 -16.07 -14.71
N PRO A 97 18.32 -16.26 -15.23
CA PRO A 97 17.87 -15.62 -16.46
C PRO A 97 18.10 -14.11 -16.43
N ALA A 98 18.75 -13.58 -17.48
CA ALA A 98 19.21 -12.19 -17.56
C ALA A 98 18.08 -11.18 -17.87
N GLY A 99 16.96 -11.29 -17.15
CA GLY A 99 15.79 -10.44 -17.36
C GLY A 99 16.06 -8.96 -17.07
N LYS A 100 15.32 -8.12 -17.79
CA LYS A 100 15.22 -6.66 -17.70
C LYS A 100 15.20 -6.16 -16.24
N ALA A 101 15.83 -5.00 -15.98
CA ALA A 101 16.13 -4.39 -14.67
C ALA A 101 17.20 -5.10 -13.83
N HIS A 102 17.55 -4.47 -12.71
CA HIS A 102 18.59 -4.90 -11.78
C HIS A 102 18.15 -6.11 -10.93
N ASP A 103 19.12 -6.81 -10.34
CA ASP A 103 18.92 -7.99 -9.49
C ASP A 103 19.49 -7.73 -8.09
N TRP A 104 18.68 -7.80 -7.03
CA TRP A 104 19.16 -7.56 -5.66
C TRP A 104 20.12 -8.64 -5.15
N TYR A 105 20.14 -9.83 -5.73
CA TYR A 105 20.94 -10.96 -5.24
C TYR A 105 22.38 -10.93 -5.75
N SER A 106 22.67 -10.22 -6.85
CA SER A 106 24.02 -10.08 -7.39
C SER A 106 24.98 -9.26 -6.50
N GLY A 107 24.46 -8.57 -5.49
CA GLY A 107 25.23 -7.92 -4.43
C GLY A 107 25.42 -8.76 -3.17
N GLY A 108 24.84 -9.97 -3.09
CA GLY A 108 24.79 -10.78 -1.88
C GLY A 108 23.63 -10.39 -0.94
N ARG A 109 23.86 -10.48 0.37
CA ARG A 109 22.87 -10.09 1.40
C ARG A 109 22.81 -8.57 1.54
N ILE A 110 21.60 -8.05 1.77
CA ILE A 110 21.37 -6.65 2.15
C ILE A 110 21.63 -6.47 3.65
N THR A 111 22.38 -5.43 3.99
CA THR A 111 22.74 -5.00 5.34
C THR A 111 22.46 -3.50 5.50
N SER A 112 22.72 -2.92 6.68
CA SER A 112 22.64 -1.48 6.91
C SER A 112 23.94 -0.93 7.50
N HIS A 113 24.24 0.33 7.21
CA HIS A 113 25.33 1.07 7.82
C HIS A 113 24.97 2.55 7.91
N GLY A 114 24.62 3.01 9.11
CA GLY A 114 23.99 4.31 9.29
C GLY A 114 22.63 4.38 8.57
N ARG A 115 22.27 5.56 8.07
CA ARG A 115 21.06 5.82 7.26
C ARG A 115 20.97 5.13 5.89
N TRP A 116 21.84 4.18 5.58
CA TRP A 116 21.97 3.57 4.25
C TRP A 116 21.81 2.04 4.31
N PHE A 117 20.98 1.50 3.42
CA PHE A 117 21.04 0.09 3.03
C PHE A 117 22.31 -0.15 2.21
N ARG A 118 22.93 -1.32 2.38
CA ARG A 118 24.13 -1.74 1.64
C ARG A 118 24.04 -3.19 1.17
N ASP A 119 24.78 -3.55 0.14
CA ASP A 119 25.02 -4.95 -0.23
C ASP A 119 26.35 -5.48 0.35
N SER A 120 26.64 -6.77 0.11
CA SER A 120 27.87 -7.42 0.59
C SER A 120 29.15 -6.96 -0.14
N GLN A 121 29.02 -6.11 -1.17
CA GLN A 121 30.12 -5.42 -1.86
C GLN A 121 30.29 -3.97 -1.35
N ASN A 122 29.56 -3.62 -0.28
CA ASN A 122 29.41 -2.28 0.29
C ASN A 122 29.08 -1.22 -0.77
N ARG A 123 28.10 -1.49 -1.64
CA ARG A 123 27.42 -0.47 -2.44
C ARG A 123 26.19 0.02 -1.69
N THR A 124 25.93 1.33 -1.73
CA THR A 124 24.72 1.93 -1.18
C THR A 124 23.51 1.60 -2.05
N LEU A 125 22.42 1.12 -1.46
CA LEU A 125 21.22 0.71 -2.18
C LEU A 125 20.10 1.75 -2.03
N LEU A 126 19.38 2.02 -3.12
CA LEU A 126 18.14 2.80 -3.11
C LEU A 126 17.00 1.85 -3.48
N LEU A 127 16.25 1.37 -2.47
CA LEU A 127 15.24 0.33 -2.66
C LEU A 127 13.93 0.97 -3.19
N ARG A 128 13.32 0.32 -4.20
CA ARG A 128 12.05 0.76 -4.78
C ARG A 128 11.15 -0.42 -5.09
N GLY A 129 9.86 -0.26 -4.83
CA GLY A 129 8.83 -1.12 -5.40
C GLY A 129 7.44 -0.81 -4.89
N VAL A 130 6.73 -1.83 -4.41
CA VAL A 130 5.27 -1.80 -4.19
C VAL A 130 4.84 -2.49 -2.91
N ASN A 131 3.69 -2.08 -2.41
CA ASN A 131 2.86 -2.85 -1.50
C ASN A 131 2.09 -3.92 -2.28
N LEU A 132 2.15 -5.16 -1.79
CA LEU A 132 1.58 -6.33 -2.44
C LEU A 132 0.74 -7.16 -1.44
N CYS A 133 -0.59 -7.04 -1.39
CA CYS A 133 -1.41 -6.00 -2.02
C CYS A 133 -2.74 -5.76 -1.28
N GLY A 134 -3.46 -4.68 -1.61
CA GLY A 134 -4.71 -4.31 -0.94
C GLY A 134 -5.78 -5.42 -0.88
N ASN A 135 -5.86 -6.31 -1.87
CA ASN A 135 -6.80 -7.44 -1.82
C ASN A 135 -6.53 -8.42 -0.65
N SER A 136 -5.30 -8.43 -0.13
CA SER A 136 -4.83 -9.40 0.88
C SER A 136 -5.35 -9.05 2.28
N LYS A 137 -5.90 -7.84 2.46
CA LYS A 137 -6.75 -7.42 3.59
C LYS A 137 -8.02 -8.28 3.76
N LEU A 138 -8.40 -9.07 2.74
CA LEU A 138 -9.70 -9.72 2.64
C LEU A 138 -9.59 -11.21 2.26
N PRO A 139 -10.38 -12.12 2.86
CA PRO A 139 -10.41 -13.53 2.45
C PRO A 139 -10.90 -13.71 1.01
N THR A 140 -10.52 -14.83 0.40
CA THR A 140 -10.99 -15.26 -0.94
C THR A 140 -12.28 -16.09 -0.86
N THR A 141 -12.46 -16.88 0.19
CA THR A 141 -13.70 -17.64 0.45
C THR A 141 -14.11 -17.52 1.93
N PRO A 142 -15.37 -17.13 2.26
CA PRO A 142 -16.29 -16.41 1.38
C PRO A 142 -15.64 -15.13 0.82
N ASN A 143 -16.17 -14.59 -0.29
CA ASN A 143 -15.59 -13.41 -0.94
C ASN A 143 -15.61 -12.21 0.03
N GLY A 144 -14.45 -11.81 0.55
CA GLY A 144 -14.34 -10.78 1.58
C GLY A 144 -14.64 -9.36 1.12
N SER A 145 -14.94 -9.13 -0.17
CA SER A 145 -15.25 -7.80 -0.74
C SER A 145 -16.19 -6.99 0.17
N THR A 146 -15.75 -5.79 0.58
CA THR A 146 -16.45 -5.02 1.62
C THR A 146 -17.87 -4.56 1.23
N HIS A 147 -18.19 -4.57 -0.06
CA HIS A 147 -19.53 -4.31 -0.58
C HIS A 147 -20.45 -5.55 -0.55
N LEU A 148 -20.02 -6.69 -0.01
CA LEU A 148 -20.81 -7.90 0.20
C LEU A 148 -21.02 -8.16 1.70
N ASN A 149 -22.09 -8.88 2.06
CA ASN A 149 -22.40 -9.22 3.46
C ASN A 149 -22.63 -10.73 3.69
N GLU A 150 -22.51 -11.55 2.64
CA GLU A 150 -22.78 -12.98 2.73
C GLU A 150 -21.74 -13.69 3.62
N LYS A 151 -22.22 -14.40 4.64
CA LYS A 151 -21.40 -15.08 5.68
C LYS A 151 -20.35 -14.18 6.37
N PHE A 152 -20.53 -12.85 6.35
CA PHE A 152 -19.51 -11.90 6.83
C PHE A 152 -19.00 -12.21 8.25
N PHE A 153 -19.91 -12.54 9.18
CA PHE A 153 -19.60 -12.85 10.59
C PHE A 153 -19.06 -14.27 10.84
N ASP A 154 -18.97 -15.14 9.83
CA ASP A 154 -18.37 -16.47 9.95
C ASP A 154 -16.84 -16.38 9.87
N HIS A 155 -16.25 -15.67 10.84
CA HIS A 155 -14.83 -15.28 10.84
C HIS A 155 -13.87 -16.45 11.02
N ARG A 156 -14.34 -17.59 11.54
CA ARG A 156 -13.52 -18.79 11.80
C ARG A 156 -13.44 -19.75 10.61
N ASN A 157 -14.32 -19.61 9.60
CA ASN A 157 -14.36 -20.48 8.42
C ASN A 157 -14.05 -19.68 7.13
N VAL A 158 -12.97 -18.90 7.17
CA VAL A 158 -12.46 -18.10 6.05
C VAL A 158 -11.23 -18.74 5.41
N CYS A 159 -10.88 -18.30 4.21
CA CYS A 159 -9.72 -18.79 3.46
C CYS A 159 -8.98 -17.62 2.81
N PHE A 160 -7.65 -17.64 2.86
CA PHE A 160 -6.76 -16.64 2.23
C PHE A 160 -5.89 -17.22 1.11
N LEU A 161 -6.09 -18.49 0.73
CA LEU A 161 -5.42 -19.10 -0.43
C LEU A 161 -5.68 -18.27 -1.71
N GLY A 162 -4.63 -18.06 -2.49
CA GLY A 162 -4.65 -17.19 -3.67
C GLY A 162 -4.48 -15.70 -3.37
N ARG A 163 -4.08 -15.30 -2.15
CA ARG A 163 -3.57 -13.96 -1.84
C ARG A 163 -2.03 -13.94 -1.87
N PRO A 164 -1.38 -12.86 -2.38
CA PRO A 164 -1.95 -11.72 -3.11
C PRO A 164 -2.54 -12.09 -4.48
N PHE A 165 -2.08 -13.17 -5.09
CA PHE A 165 -2.65 -13.76 -6.31
C PHE A 165 -2.30 -15.27 -6.38
N PRO A 166 -3.03 -16.07 -7.19
CA PRO A 166 -2.71 -17.46 -7.47
C PRO A 166 -1.28 -17.72 -7.99
N ARG A 167 -0.72 -18.88 -7.64
CA ARG A 167 0.69 -19.25 -7.89
C ARG A 167 1.02 -19.40 -9.38
N ASP A 168 0.06 -19.72 -10.23
CA ASP A 168 0.16 -19.79 -11.69
C ASP A 168 0.26 -18.40 -12.35
N GLN A 169 -0.27 -17.35 -11.72
CA GLN A 169 -0.21 -15.96 -12.20
C GLN A 169 1.09 -15.24 -11.79
N ALA A 170 1.86 -15.83 -10.87
CA ALA A 170 3.00 -15.18 -10.23
C ALA A 170 4.13 -14.80 -11.19
N ASP A 171 4.44 -15.67 -12.16
CA ASP A 171 5.47 -15.41 -13.16
C ASP A 171 5.14 -14.20 -14.05
N GLU A 172 3.85 -13.92 -14.30
CA GLU A 172 3.39 -12.72 -15.02
C GLU A 172 3.60 -11.46 -14.15
N HIS A 173 3.00 -11.43 -12.95
CA HIS A 173 3.04 -10.27 -12.06
C HIS A 173 4.47 -9.90 -11.66
N PHE A 174 5.32 -10.87 -11.32
CA PHE A 174 6.72 -10.61 -11.00
C PHE A 174 7.54 -10.17 -12.23
N SER A 175 7.23 -10.66 -13.45
CA SER A 175 7.87 -10.13 -14.67
C SER A 175 7.51 -8.65 -14.90
N ARG A 176 6.25 -8.27 -14.63
CA ARG A 176 5.74 -6.91 -14.78
C ARG A 176 6.40 -5.96 -13.78
N LEU A 177 6.40 -6.31 -12.48
CA LEU A 177 7.09 -5.55 -11.44
C LEU A 177 8.58 -5.39 -11.73
N LYS A 178 9.26 -6.46 -12.19
CA LYS A 178 10.67 -6.40 -12.60
C LYS A 178 10.88 -5.43 -13.77
N ARG A 179 10.11 -5.57 -14.86
CA ARG A 179 10.17 -4.70 -16.05
C ARG A 179 9.93 -3.21 -15.73
N TRP A 180 9.11 -2.93 -14.70
CA TRP A 180 8.84 -1.57 -14.21
C TRP A 180 9.91 -1.03 -13.25
N GLY A 181 10.89 -1.85 -12.83
CA GLY A 181 11.93 -1.48 -11.87
C GLY A 181 11.49 -1.51 -10.40
N LEU A 182 10.40 -2.21 -10.09
CA LEU A 182 9.74 -2.24 -8.78
C LEU A 182 10.01 -3.56 -8.06
N THR A 183 11.28 -3.80 -7.73
CA THR A 183 11.82 -5.11 -7.30
C THR A 183 11.92 -5.29 -5.78
N PHE A 184 11.50 -4.30 -4.98
CA PHE A 184 11.44 -4.40 -3.52
C PHE A 184 9.99 -4.33 -3.02
N VAL A 185 9.52 -5.37 -2.34
CA VAL A 185 8.09 -5.58 -2.04
C VAL A 185 7.81 -5.51 -0.54
N ARG A 186 6.81 -4.71 -0.15
CA ARG A 186 6.14 -4.80 1.16
C ARG A 186 5.00 -5.80 1.01
N LEU A 187 5.13 -6.98 1.60
CA LEU A 187 4.25 -8.14 1.36
C LEU A 187 3.23 -8.25 2.49
N LEU A 188 1.98 -7.93 2.18
CA LEU A 188 0.89 -7.82 3.16
C LEU A 188 0.44 -9.22 3.63
N VAL A 189 0.59 -9.48 4.92
CA VAL A 189 0.17 -10.71 5.59
C VAL A 189 -0.58 -10.35 6.88
N PRO A 190 -1.90 -10.08 6.81
CA PRO A 190 -2.71 -9.79 7.99
C PRO A 190 -2.73 -10.94 9.00
N TRP A 191 -2.91 -10.61 10.28
CA TRP A 191 -2.95 -11.60 11.36
C TRP A 191 -4.13 -12.60 11.19
N GLU A 192 -5.27 -12.14 10.68
CA GLU A 192 -6.41 -12.99 10.33
C GLU A 192 -6.07 -14.03 9.24
N ALA A 193 -5.21 -13.68 8.27
CA ALA A 193 -4.81 -14.63 7.23
C ALA A 193 -4.02 -15.82 7.82
N LEU A 194 -3.30 -15.58 8.91
CA LEU A 194 -2.53 -16.60 9.62
C LEU A 194 -3.34 -17.36 10.68
N GLU A 195 -4.25 -16.71 11.41
CA GLU A 195 -4.80 -17.23 12.68
C GLU A 195 -6.33 -17.01 12.85
N HIS A 196 -7.10 -16.92 11.76
CA HIS A 196 -8.57 -16.76 11.82
C HIS A 196 -9.29 -17.86 12.61
N SER A 197 -8.87 -19.12 12.48
CA SER A 197 -9.57 -20.28 13.02
C SER A 197 -9.68 -20.25 14.55
N GLY A 198 -8.67 -19.70 15.24
CA GLY A 198 -8.64 -19.52 16.69
C GLY A 198 -7.23 -19.28 17.22
N PRO A 199 -7.08 -18.82 18.48
CA PRO A 199 -5.78 -18.51 19.07
C PRO A 199 -4.90 -19.78 19.12
N GLY A 200 -3.70 -19.70 18.56
CA GLY A 200 -2.75 -20.80 18.41
C GLY A 200 -3.03 -21.78 17.27
N ILE A 201 -4.01 -21.49 16.39
CA ILE A 201 -4.40 -22.36 15.27
C ILE A 201 -4.05 -21.67 13.95
N TYR A 202 -2.88 -22.02 13.40
CA TYR A 202 -2.36 -21.39 12.18
C TYR A 202 -2.87 -22.04 10.89
N ASP A 203 -3.16 -21.24 9.86
CA ASP A 203 -3.43 -21.72 8.50
C ASP A 203 -2.12 -22.07 7.79
N GLU A 204 -1.59 -23.25 8.09
CA GLU A 204 -0.40 -23.80 7.44
C GLU A 204 -0.54 -23.89 5.91
N LYS A 205 -1.76 -24.04 5.36
CA LYS A 205 -1.97 -24.10 3.89
C LYS A 205 -1.78 -22.75 3.24
N PHE A 206 -2.30 -21.67 3.86
CA PHE A 206 -2.01 -20.33 3.42
C PHE A 206 -0.50 -20.04 3.50
N ILE A 207 0.15 -20.43 4.59
CA ILE A 207 1.60 -20.23 4.76
C ILE A 207 2.42 -21.06 3.74
N ASP A 208 1.99 -22.28 3.41
CA ASP A 208 2.59 -23.09 2.33
C ASP A 208 2.50 -22.35 0.98
N SER A 209 1.32 -21.83 0.62
CA SER A 209 1.15 -21.07 -0.63
C SER A 209 1.96 -19.77 -0.66
N LEU A 210 2.21 -19.17 0.50
CA LEU A 210 3.05 -17.98 0.65
C LEU A 210 4.55 -18.32 0.48
N VAL A 211 5.00 -19.49 0.96
CA VAL A 211 6.35 -20.02 0.70
C VAL A 211 6.56 -20.24 -0.80
N GLU A 212 5.67 -20.99 -1.47
CA GLU A 212 5.75 -21.28 -2.92
C GLU A 212 5.80 -20.01 -3.80
N LEU A 213 5.18 -18.93 -3.32
CA LEU A 213 5.17 -17.63 -3.98
C LEU A 213 6.46 -16.84 -3.74
N ILE A 214 6.98 -16.84 -2.51
CA ILE A 214 8.23 -16.14 -2.14
C ILE A 214 9.44 -16.85 -2.76
N GLU A 215 9.42 -18.17 -2.92
CA GLU A 215 10.43 -18.97 -3.63
C GLU A 215 10.65 -18.55 -5.09
N LEU A 216 9.65 -17.94 -5.75
CA LEU A 216 9.79 -17.38 -7.09
C LEU A 216 10.50 -16.02 -7.14
N MET A 217 10.43 -15.21 -6.09
CA MET A 217 10.98 -13.85 -6.11
C MET A 217 12.47 -13.77 -6.53
N PRO A 218 13.36 -14.73 -6.14
CA PRO A 218 14.74 -14.81 -6.64
C PRO A 218 14.88 -14.92 -8.17
N LYS A 219 13.96 -15.58 -8.89
CA LYS A 219 13.96 -15.68 -10.37
C LYS A 219 13.83 -14.29 -11.01
N TYR A 220 13.07 -13.42 -10.36
CA TYR A 220 12.82 -12.05 -10.80
C TYR A 220 13.77 -11.03 -10.17
N GLY A 221 14.71 -11.45 -9.32
CA GLY A 221 15.59 -10.54 -8.59
C GLY A 221 14.88 -9.72 -7.51
N ILE A 222 13.64 -10.10 -7.17
CA ILE A 222 12.76 -9.44 -6.20
C ILE A 222 13.15 -9.86 -4.78
N LYS A 223 13.12 -8.93 -3.84
CA LYS A 223 13.19 -9.18 -2.39
C LYS A 223 11.99 -8.54 -1.70
N CYS A 224 11.60 -9.08 -0.56
CA CYS A 224 10.45 -8.61 0.21
C CYS A 224 10.76 -8.44 1.70
N PHE A 225 9.91 -7.68 2.39
CA PHE A 225 9.71 -7.76 3.82
C PHE A 225 8.24 -8.05 4.11
N ILE A 226 7.97 -8.74 5.21
CA ILE A 226 6.60 -9.11 5.61
C ILE A 226 5.97 -7.97 6.39
N ASP A 227 4.75 -7.61 6.03
CA ASP A 227 3.94 -6.58 6.69
C ASP A 227 2.75 -7.23 7.44
N PRO A 228 2.75 -7.21 8.79
CA PRO A 228 1.59 -7.49 9.65
C PRO A 228 0.43 -6.49 9.48
N HIS A 229 -0.14 -6.46 8.29
CA HIS A 229 -1.02 -5.37 7.87
C HIS A 229 -2.34 -5.33 8.66
N GLN A 230 -2.78 -4.14 9.05
CA GLN A 230 -4.05 -3.88 9.72
C GLN A 230 -4.56 -2.48 9.40
N ASP A 231 -5.87 -2.29 9.43
CA ASP A 231 -6.51 -0.99 9.42
C ASP A 231 -7.63 -0.98 10.47
N CYS A 232 -7.69 0.03 11.34
CA CYS A 232 -8.71 0.12 12.38
C CYS A 232 -8.92 -1.21 13.15
N TRP A 233 -7.83 -1.93 13.46
CA TRP A 233 -7.75 -3.24 14.08
C TRP A 233 -8.19 -4.46 13.25
N SER A 234 -9.35 -4.44 12.57
CA SER A 234 -9.94 -5.66 11.98
C SER A 234 -11.06 -5.35 10.97
N ARG A 235 -11.40 -6.33 10.11
CA ARG A 235 -12.60 -6.27 9.24
C ARG A 235 -13.87 -5.99 10.01
N PHE A 236 -14.01 -6.55 11.21
CA PHE A 236 -15.22 -6.39 12.05
C PHE A 236 -15.34 -5.02 12.71
N SER A 237 -14.22 -4.32 12.90
CA SER A 237 -14.20 -2.90 13.25
C SER A 237 -14.14 -1.97 12.03
N GLY A 238 -14.40 -2.50 10.83
CA GLY A 238 -14.57 -1.74 9.58
C GLY A 238 -13.31 -1.54 8.75
N GLY A 239 -12.20 -2.21 9.08
CA GLY A 239 -10.94 -2.13 8.36
C GLY A 239 -10.36 -3.48 7.95
N SER A 240 -9.17 -3.85 8.44
CA SER A 240 -8.50 -5.13 8.18
C SER A 240 -7.54 -5.50 9.32
N GLY A 241 -6.96 -6.71 9.32
CA GLY A 241 -5.85 -7.05 10.22
C GLY A 241 -6.10 -8.23 11.15
N ALA A 242 -6.52 -7.94 12.38
CA ALA A 242 -6.67 -8.92 13.45
C ALA A 242 -7.88 -9.85 13.25
N PRO A 243 -7.79 -11.14 13.64
CA PRO A 243 -8.90 -12.09 13.53
C PRO A 243 -10.05 -11.75 14.48
N GLY A 244 -11.26 -12.15 14.10
CA GLY A 244 -12.50 -11.83 14.82
C GLY A 244 -12.52 -12.34 16.28
N TRP A 245 -11.81 -13.42 16.59
CA TRP A 245 -11.71 -13.94 17.97
C TRP A 245 -11.06 -12.96 18.95
N THR A 246 -10.32 -11.94 18.48
CA THR A 246 -9.78 -10.89 19.36
C THR A 246 -10.89 -10.08 20.04
N PHE A 247 -12.03 -9.84 19.37
CA PHE A 247 -13.21 -9.23 19.99
C PHE A 247 -13.87 -10.17 21.01
N GLU A 248 -13.98 -11.45 20.69
CA GLU A 248 -14.50 -12.46 21.63
C GLU A 248 -13.64 -12.53 22.91
N ALA A 249 -12.31 -12.45 22.79
CA ALA A 249 -11.39 -12.39 23.92
C ALA A 249 -11.56 -11.09 24.74
N ALA A 250 -11.76 -9.95 24.08
CA ALA A 250 -12.13 -8.70 24.74
C ALA A 250 -13.52 -8.76 25.43
N GLY A 251 -14.42 -9.64 24.97
CA GLY A 251 -15.80 -9.79 25.44
C GLY A 251 -16.84 -9.03 24.61
N LEU A 252 -16.48 -8.61 23.40
CA LEU A 252 -17.29 -7.80 22.49
C LEU A 252 -18.02 -8.67 21.46
N ASP A 253 -19.32 -8.44 21.27
CA ASP A 253 -20.15 -9.04 20.22
C ASP A 253 -20.09 -8.18 18.95
N MET A 254 -19.30 -8.64 17.98
CA MET A 254 -19.13 -7.98 16.68
C MET A 254 -20.44 -7.84 15.88
N THR A 255 -21.45 -8.69 16.11
CA THR A 255 -22.73 -8.62 15.38
C THR A 255 -23.54 -7.37 15.77
N LYS A 256 -23.28 -6.82 16.96
CA LYS A 256 -24.00 -5.69 17.54
C LYS A 256 -23.35 -4.33 17.22
N PHE A 257 -22.20 -4.32 16.54
CA PHE A 257 -21.42 -3.11 16.31
C PHE A 257 -22.14 -2.05 15.46
N LYS A 258 -23.01 -2.44 14.50
CA LYS A 258 -23.82 -1.47 13.75
C LYS A 258 -24.88 -0.80 14.62
N ALA A 259 -25.65 -1.58 15.39
CA ALA A 259 -26.72 -1.05 16.23
C ALA A 259 -26.16 -0.10 17.31
N THR A 260 -25.09 -0.52 17.98
CA THR A 260 -24.38 0.25 19.01
C THR A 260 -23.52 1.38 18.45
N GLY A 261 -23.25 1.44 17.15
CA GLY A 261 -22.27 2.36 16.57
C GLY A 261 -20.83 2.12 17.05
N ALA A 262 -20.55 0.95 17.66
CA ALA A 262 -19.21 0.58 18.14
C ALA A 262 -18.17 0.46 17.01
N ALA A 263 -18.63 0.21 15.78
CA ALA A 263 -17.88 0.37 14.54
C ALA A 263 -18.83 0.70 13.37
N TYR A 264 -18.36 1.50 12.41
CA TYR A 264 -18.95 1.56 11.07
C TYR A 264 -18.28 0.50 10.20
N VAL A 265 -19.07 -0.37 9.56
CA VAL A 265 -18.56 -1.51 8.76
C VAL A 265 -19.29 -1.53 7.42
N HIS A 266 -18.57 -1.39 6.31
CA HIS A 266 -19.18 -1.27 4.97
C HIS A 266 -20.10 -2.46 4.64
N ASN A 267 -19.70 -3.69 4.99
CA ASN A 267 -20.46 -4.92 4.79
C ASN A 267 -21.89 -4.84 5.38
N THR A 268 -22.06 -4.19 6.54
CA THR A 268 -23.38 -4.03 7.19
C THR A 268 -24.04 -2.67 6.93
N ASN A 269 -23.31 -1.69 6.41
CA ASN A 269 -23.75 -0.29 6.25
C ASN A 269 -24.09 0.05 4.80
N GLN A 270 -24.99 -0.74 4.21
CA GLN A 270 -25.39 -0.66 2.79
C GLN A 270 -26.79 -0.07 2.58
N LEU A 271 -27.46 0.41 3.64
CA LEU A 271 -28.84 0.89 3.53
C LEU A 271 -28.90 2.36 3.12
N ALA A 272 -29.98 2.76 2.44
CA ALA A 272 -30.18 4.13 1.98
C ALA A 272 -30.23 5.11 3.18
N GLY A 273 -29.16 5.90 3.35
CA GLY A 273 -29.00 6.84 4.47
C GLY A 273 -27.90 6.46 5.47
N ASP A 274 -27.24 5.30 5.31
CA ASP A 274 -25.94 5.02 5.91
C ASP A 274 -24.85 5.94 5.31
N SER A 275 -23.70 6.04 5.98
CA SER A 275 -22.55 6.84 5.51
C SER A 275 -21.83 6.15 4.32
N PRO A 276 -21.09 6.88 3.47
CA PRO A 276 -20.30 6.29 2.38
C PRO A 276 -19.10 5.48 2.93
N PRO A 277 -18.57 4.49 2.20
CA PRO A 277 -17.58 3.54 2.76
C PRO A 277 -16.24 4.18 3.14
N MET A 278 -15.85 5.29 2.50
CA MET A 278 -14.68 6.11 2.87
C MET A 278 -14.82 6.86 4.23
N VAL A 279 -15.76 6.50 5.12
CA VAL A 279 -15.75 6.93 6.54
C VAL A 279 -14.95 5.99 7.45
N TRP A 280 -14.42 4.88 6.92
CA TRP A 280 -13.73 3.85 7.70
C TRP A 280 -12.62 4.35 8.66
N PRO A 281 -11.79 5.39 8.36
CA PRO A 281 -10.74 5.82 9.29
C PRO A 281 -11.30 6.41 10.59
N THR A 282 -12.58 6.82 10.60
CA THR A 282 -13.26 7.29 11.81
C THR A 282 -13.54 6.17 12.81
N ASN A 283 -13.24 4.91 12.50
CA ASN A 283 -13.33 3.78 13.43
C ASN A 283 -12.20 3.76 14.46
N TYR A 284 -11.05 4.40 14.20
CA TYR A 284 -9.95 4.51 15.16
C TYR A 284 -10.37 5.18 16.49
N THR A 285 -11.46 5.98 16.48
CA THR A 285 -12.07 6.63 17.66
C THR A 285 -13.36 5.95 18.16
N LYS A 286 -13.82 4.86 17.55
CA LYS A 286 -15.04 4.14 17.97
C LYS A 286 -14.71 2.97 18.90
N LEU A 287 -15.70 2.58 19.71
CA LEU A 287 -15.57 1.64 20.83
C LEU A 287 -14.74 0.40 20.50
N ALA A 288 -15.01 -0.27 19.37
CA ALA A 288 -14.38 -1.54 19.04
C ALA A 288 -12.86 -1.42 18.85
N ALA A 289 -12.40 -0.62 17.89
CA ALA A 289 -10.97 -0.49 17.60
C ALA A 289 -10.22 0.22 18.74
N SER A 290 -10.76 1.32 19.27
CA SER A 290 -10.10 2.05 20.36
C SER A 290 -9.93 1.20 21.63
N THR A 291 -10.91 0.35 21.96
CA THR A 291 -10.79 -0.61 23.06
C THR A 291 -9.70 -1.63 22.77
N LEU A 292 -9.73 -2.30 21.62
CA LEU A 292 -8.78 -3.37 21.30
C LEU A 292 -7.33 -2.90 21.28
N PHE A 293 -7.03 -1.74 20.68
CA PHE A 293 -5.70 -1.13 20.78
C PHE A 293 -5.30 -0.84 22.23
N THR A 294 -6.21 -0.30 23.04
CA THR A 294 -5.92 -0.01 24.46
C THR A 294 -5.59 -1.28 25.25
N LEU A 295 -6.30 -2.38 24.99
CA LEU A 295 -6.03 -3.69 25.61
C LEU A 295 -4.71 -4.31 25.11
N PHE A 296 -4.43 -4.21 23.81
CA PHE A 296 -3.22 -4.76 23.19
C PHE A 296 -1.93 -4.07 23.66
N TRP A 297 -1.95 -2.74 23.80
CA TRP A 297 -0.76 -1.97 24.20
C TRP A 297 -0.61 -1.81 25.71
N ALA A 298 -1.71 -1.65 26.45
CA ALA A 298 -1.70 -1.25 27.86
C ALA A 298 -2.88 -1.84 28.69
N GLY A 299 -3.39 -3.02 28.32
CA GLY A 299 -4.41 -3.74 29.07
C GLY A 299 -4.02 -4.03 30.52
N ASP A 300 -2.74 -4.25 30.82
CA ASP A 300 -2.27 -4.45 32.20
C ASP A 300 -2.32 -3.14 33.03
N THR A 301 -2.28 -1.97 32.38
CA THR A 301 -2.39 -0.66 33.03
C THR A 301 -3.85 -0.21 33.20
N PHE A 302 -4.68 -0.34 32.16
CA PHE A 302 -6.03 0.23 32.14
C PHE A 302 -7.16 -0.82 32.27
N ALA A 303 -6.87 -2.10 32.03
CA ALA A 303 -7.80 -3.21 32.17
C ALA A 303 -7.28 -4.39 33.05
N PRO A 304 -6.55 -4.18 34.18
CA PRO A 304 -5.92 -5.26 34.96
C PRO A 304 -6.86 -6.30 35.60
N LYS A 305 -8.18 -6.22 35.40
CA LYS A 305 -9.14 -7.27 35.77
C LYS A 305 -9.55 -8.15 34.58
N LYS A 306 -9.31 -7.70 33.33
CA LYS A 306 -9.74 -8.40 32.13
C LYS A 306 -8.77 -9.54 31.84
N MET A 307 -9.17 -10.73 32.28
CA MET A 307 -8.49 -11.98 31.98
C MET A 307 -9.17 -12.64 30.77
N TYR A 308 -8.42 -13.46 30.04
CA TYR A 308 -8.95 -14.43 29.08
C TYR A 308 -8.18 -15.74 29.19
N GLN A 309 -8.87 -16.88 29.27
CA GLN A 309 -8.29 -18.21 29.51
C GLN A 309 -7.36 -18.33 30.76
N GLY A 310 -7.42 -17.36 31.68
CA GLY A 310 -6.57 -17.30 32.88
C GLY A 310 -5.35 -16.38 32.75
N GLU A 311 -5.08 -15.83 31.57
CA GLU A 311 -4.01 -14.86 31.30
C GLU A 311 -4.55 -13.41 31.27
N PRO A 312 -3.75 -12.38 31.63
CA PRO A 312 -4.11 -10.98 31.40
C PRO A 312 -4.28 -10.69 29.91
N ILE A 313 -5.33 -9.95 29.52
CA ILE A 313 -5.69 -9.77 28.11
C ILE A 313 -4.59 -9.14 27.24
N GLN A 314 -3.77 -8.25 27.81
CA GLN A 314 -2.62 -7.69 27.11
C GLN A 314 -1.61 -8.77 26.76
N GLN A 315 -1.18 -9.55 27.76
CA GLN A 315 -0.19 -10.61 27.58
C GLN A 315 -0.72 -11.68 26.62
N PHE A 316 -1.98 -12.10 26.75
CA PHE A 316 -2.60 -13.05 25.84
C PHE A 316 -2.57 -12.59 24.37
N LEU A 317 -3.01 -11.36 24.10
CA LEU A 317 -3.05 -10.83 22.73
C LEU A 317 -1.64 -10.56 22.16
N GLN A 318 -0.72 -9.99 22.95
CA GLN A 318 0.66 -9.76 22.54
C GLN A 318 1.39 -11.10 22.27
N ASN A 319 1.25 -12.08 23.16
CA ASN A 319 1.91 -13.39 23.01
C ASN A 319 1.45 -14.11 21.75
N ARG A 320 0.13 -14.20 21.47
CA ARG A 320 -0.36 -14.82 20.24
C ARG A 320 0.17 -14.12 18.99
N TYR A 321 0.22 -12.79 18.99
CA TYR A 321 0.82 -12.01 17.89
C TYR A 321 2.33 -12.34 17.70
N PHE A 322 3.12 -12.37 18.78
CA PHE A 322 4.54 -12.74 18.73
C PHE A 322 4.75 -14.20 18.28
N GLU A 323 3.93 -15.13 18.77
CA GLU A 323 3.99 -16.55 18.41
C GLU A 323 3.62 -16.79 16.95
N CYS A 324 2.64 -16.05 16.43
CA CYS A 324 2.14 -16.13 15.06
C CYS A 324 3.16 -15.63 14.04
N TYR A 325 3.68 -14.40 14.20
CA TYR A 325 4.73 -13.90 13.30
C TYR A 325 6.09 -14.57 13.55
N GLY A 326 6.36 -15.04 14.77
CA GLY A 326 7.48 -15.94 15.06
C GLY A 326 7.34 -17.32 14.42
N HIS A 327 6.11 -17.81 14.23
CA HIS A 327 5.83 -19.00 13.43
C HIS A 327 6.07 -18.73 11.94
N LEU A 328 5.54 -17.63 11.40
CA LEU A 328 5.79 -17.24 10.01
C LEU A 328 7.30 -17.05 9.75
N ALA A 329 8.04 -16.42 10.66
CA ALA A 329 9.50 -16.33 10.58
C ALA A 329 10.17 -17.73 10.54
N ARG A 330 9.70 -18.71 11.31
CA ARG A 330 10.19 -20.11 11.25
C ARG A 330 9.86 -20.80 9.93
N ARG A 331 8.72 -20.48 9.32
CA ARG A 331 8.32 -21.00 8.01
C ARG A 331 9.13 -20.37 6.87
N LEU A 332 9.48 -19.08 6.98
CA LEU A 332 10.16 -18.30 5.92
C LEU A 332 11.69 -18.19 6.05
N CYS A 333 12.31 -18.62 7.16
CA CYS A 333 13.73 -18.35 7.47
C CYS A 333 14.78 -18.87 6.46
N HIS A 334 14.39 -19.79 5.58
CA HIS A 334 15.25 -20.38 4.55
C HIS A 334 15.17 -19.65 3.20
N LEU A 335 14.34 -18.62 3.08
CA LEU A 335 14.06 -17.91 1.83
C LEU A 335 14.86 -16.61 1.74
N ASP A 336 15.93 -16.62 0.94
CA ASP A 336 16.79 -15.45 0.65
C ASP A 336 16.03 -14.18 0.21
N ALA A 337 14.77 -14.31 -0.22
CA ALA A 337 13.91 -13.20 -0.60
C ALA A 337 13.50 -12.31 0.58
N VAL A 338 13.31 -12.89 1.77
CA VAL A 338 12.79 -12.19 2.95
C VAL A 338 13.94 -11.47 3.67
N VAL A 339 13.92 -10.14 3.68
CA VAL A 339 14.96 -9.33 4.34
C VAL A 339 14.60 -8.93 5.77
N GLY A 340 13.33 -9.02 6.14
CA GLY A 340 12.84 -8.57 7.44
C GLY A 340 11.32 -8.61 7.59
N PHE A 341 10.85 -8.11 8.72
CA PHE A 341 9.44 -8.02 9.11
C PHE A 341 9.15 -6.61 9.61
N GLU A 342 7.98 -6.06 9.28
CA GLU A 342 7.40 -4.89 9.94
C GLU A 342 6.83 -5.30 11.31
N VAL A 343 6.73 -4.36 12.25
CA VAL A 343 6.16 -4.61 13.59
C VAL A 343 4.63 -4.64 13.55
N MET A 344 4.03 -3.64 12.92
CA MET A 344 2.58 -3.48 12.72
C MET A 344 2.34 -2.29 11.77
N ASN A 345 1.47 -2.45 10.77
CA ASN A 345 1.00 -1.33 9.93
C ASN A 345 0.24 -0.29 10.77
N GLU A 346 0.55 0.99 10.57
CA GLU A 346 -0.16 2.16 11.12
C GLU A 346 -0.63 2.02 12.59
N PRO A 347 0.30 1.84 13.54
CA PRO A 347 -0.03 1.58 14.95
C PRO A 347 -0.81 2.74 15.56
N HIS A 348 -1.93 2.43 16.22
CA HIS A 348 -2.82 3.44 16.83
C HIS A 348 -2.89 3.28 18.36
N PRO A 349 -2.83 4.35 19.18
CA PRO A 349 -2.82 4.27 20.65
C PRO A 349 -4.15 3.84 21.28
N GLY A 350 -5.26 3.87 20.53
CA GLY A 350 -6.60 3.65 21.08
C GLY A 350 -7.01 4.80 21.99
N TYR A 351 -7.24 4.54 23.27
CA TYR A 351 -7.51 5.56 24.29
C TYR A 351 -6.25 6.05 25.02
N ILE A 352 -5.08 5.43 24.81
CA ILE A 352 -3.87 5.68 25.59
C ILE A 352 -3.40 7.14 25.38
N GLY A 353 -3.33 7.91 26.46
CA GLY A 353 -3.03 9.33 26.43
C GLY A 353 -4.20 10.26 26.17
N LEU A 354 -5.43 9.76 26.01
CA LEU A 354 -6.64 10.58 25.84
C LEU A 354 -6.95 11.42 27.10
N ASP A 355 -7.00 12.73 26.94
CA ASP A 355 -7.18 13.71 28.02
C ASP A 355 -8.65 14.02 28.35
N ASN A 356 -9.58 13.74 27.43
CA ASN A 356 -10.99 14.09 27.57
C ASN A 356 -11.95 13.05 26.98
N LEU A 357 -12.58 12.27 27.85
CA LEU A 357 -13.57 11.25 27.45
C LEU A 357 -14.85 11.80 26.80
N LYS A 358 -15.13 13.11 26.91
CA LYS A 358 -16.35 13.74 26.38
C LYS A 358 -16.16 14.41 25.01
N LYS A 359 -14.93 14.51 24.51
CA LYS A 359 -14.62 15.15 23.23
C LYS A 359 -13.20 14.81 22.77
N TYR A 360 -13.07 14.32 21.54
CA TYR A 360 -11.79 14.25 20.83
C TYR A 360 -11.33 15.62 20.31
N ASP A 361 -10.02 15.83 20.19
CA ASP A 361 -9.49 17.03 19.53
C ASP A 361 -9.73 16.97 18.00
N PHE A 362 -10.19 18.09 17.45
CA PHE A 362 -10.61 18.25 16.06
C PHE A 362 -9.43 18.49 15.09
N ASN A 363 -8.23 18.74 15.62
CA ASN A 363 -7.02 18.89 14.83
C ASN A 363 -6.34 17.55 14.59
N SER A 364 -6.37 16.64 15.56
CA SER A 364 -5.75 15.31 15.54
C SER A 364 -6.66 14.15 15.13
N ASN A 365 -8.00 14.29 15.23
CA ASN A 365 -8.95 13.20 14.95
C ASN A 365 -9.89 13.55 13.77
N LEU A 366 -10.26 12.55 12.96
CA LEU A 366 -11.17 12.71 11.83
C LEU A 366 -12.65 12.68 12.26
N PHE A 367 -13.37 13.80 12.08
CA PHE A 367 -14.80 13.93 12.35
C PHE A 367 -15.64 13.84 11.07
N PHE A 368 -16.15 12.66 10.73
CA PHE A 368 -17.03 12.43 9.57
C PHE A 368 -18.01 11.26 9.85
N GLY A 369 -19.26 11.34 9.36
CA GLY A 369 -20.31 10.39 9.77
C GLY A 369 -20.69 10.54 11.24
N ASP A 370 -21.16 9.46 11.88
CA ASP A 370 -21.46 9.44 13.32
C ASP A 370 -20.16 9.47 14.15
N CYS A 371 -20.02 10.49 14.99
CA CYS A 371 -18.81 10.75 15.78
C CYS A 371 -19.13 10.81 17.29
N PRO A 372 -19.43 9.68 17.94
CA PRO A 372 -19.55 9.63 19.40
C PRO A 372 -18.19 9.92 20.06
N SER A 373 -18.20 10.63 21.19
CA SER A 373 -17.04 10.68 22.09
C SER A 373 -16.78 9.33 22.77
N ALA A 374 -15.63 9.16 23.43
CA ALA A 374 -15.32 7.92 24.15
C ALA A 374 -16.41 7.53 25.16
N LEU A 375 -16.91 8.49 25.95
CA LEU A 375 -18.01 8.29 26.90
C LEU A 375 -19.31 7.83 26.20
N GLU A 376 -19.67 8.47 25.09
CA GLU A 376 -20.86 8.10 24.32
C GLU A 376 -20.69 6.70 23.71
N GLY A 377 -19.52 6.38 23.18
CA GLY A 377 -19.19 5.03 22.71
C GLY A 377 -19.27 3.97 23.82
N PHE A 378 -18.76 4.27 25.01
CA PHE A 378 -18.88 3.38 26.18
C PHE A 378 -20.34 3.13 26.56
N ALA A 379 -21.16 4.18 26.57
CA ALA A 379 -22.56 4.15 26.95
C ALA A 379 -23.46 3.48 25.90
N LEU A 380 -23.24 3.78 24.61
CA LEU A 380 -23.89 3.08 23.51
C LEU A 380 -23.60 1.57 23.55
N GLY A 381 -22.33 1.20 23.81
CA GLY A 381 -21.93 -0.19 23.99
C GLY A 381 -22.56 -0.87 25.21
N ASP A 382 -22.87 -0.13 26.27
CA ASP A 382 -23.55 -0.59 27.49
C ASP A 382 -25.08 -0.71 27.33
N GLY A 383 -25.61 -0.61 26.09
CA GLY A 383 -27.04 -0.72 25.80
C GLY A 383 -27.84 0.59 25.87
N MET A 384 -27.18 1.74 25.99
CA MET A 384 -27.89 3.03 26.02
C MET A 384 -28.22 3.53 24.60
N ALA A 385 -29.46 3.98 24.39
CA ALA A 385 -29.85 4.74 23.19
C ALA A 385 -29.48 6.23 23.38
N LEU A 386 -28.63 6.79 22.51
CA LEU A 386 -28.11 8.17 22.67
C LEU A 386 -28.22 9.03 21.39
N PRO A 387 -28.43 10.35 21.53
CA PRO A 387 -28.42 11.30 20.41
C PRO A 387 -26.99 11.67 20.00
N ILE A 388 -26.49 11.07 18.92
CA ILE A 388 -25.11 11.25 18.42
C ILE A 388 -25.06 12.24 17.26
N ASP A 389 -23.98 13.04 17.21
CA ASP A 389 -23.76 14.05 16.19
C ASP A 389 -23.19 13.47 14.89
N VAL A 390 -23.82 13.87 13.77
CA VAL A 390 -23.49 13.44 12.41
C VAL A 390 -22.74 14.56 11.69
N TRP A 391 -21.52 14.27 11.25
CA TRP A 391 -20.60 15.21 10.61
C TRP A 391 -20.52 14.99 9.10
N VAL A 392 -20.48 16.07 8.33
CA VAL A 392 -20.37 16.04 6.86
C VAL A 392 -19.28 16.97 6.37
N ARG A 393 -18.77 16.71 5.16
CA ARG A 393 -17.80 17.57 4.48
C ARG A 393 -18.32 19.00 4.30
N SER A 394 -17.44 19.99 4.41
CA SER A 394 -17.77 21.39 4.23
C SER A 394 -16.58 22.23 3.77
N TRP A 395 -16.82 23.53 3.64
CA TRP A 395 -15.83 24.55 3.31
C TRP A 395 -16.22 25.85 4.05
N PRO A 396 -15.28 26.64 4.60
CA PRO A 396 -13.83 26.42 4.62
C PRO A 396 -13.35 25.39 5.65
N LEU A 397 -14.12 25.13 6.71
CA LEU A 397 -13.83 24.03 7.64
C LEU A 397 -14.06 22.68 6.92
N PRO A 398 -13.09 21.75 6.88
CA PRO A 398 -13.21 20.51 6.10
C PRO A 398 -14.41 19.62 6.46
N THR A 399 -14.86 19.61 7.72
CA THR A 399 -16.14 19.03 8.12
C THR A 399 -16.91 19.90 9.12
N LYS A 400 -18.23 19.68 9.21
CA LYS A 400 -19.15 20.35 10.14
C LYS A 400 -20.26 19.40 10.59
N LYS A 401 -20.85 19.65 11.77
CA LYS A 401 -22.10 19.03 12.20
C LYS A 401 -23.22 19.34 11.20
N GLN A 402 -23.94 18.31 10.76
CA GLN A 402 -25.12 18.41 9.91
C GLN A 402 -26.41 18.29 10.73
N ARG A 403 -26.46 17.27 11.59
CA ARG A 403 -27.64 16.86 12.36
C ARG A 403 -27.19 16.05 13.59
N THR A 404 -28.15 15.65 14.40
CA THR A 404 -28.00 14.67 15.48
C THR A 404 -29.01 13.54 15.21
N ARG A 405 -28.67 12.27 15.46
CA ARG A 405 -29.60 11.12 15.35
C ARG A 405 -29.49 10.20 16.55
N ILE A 406 -30.57 9.50 16.89
CA ILE A 406 -30.49 8.42 17.88
C ILE A 406 -29.69 7.26 17.28
N VAL A 407 -28.71 6.77 18.02
CA VAL A 407 -27.98 5.52 17.78
C VAL A 407 -28.35 4.53 18.89
N ASN A 408 -28.32 3.24 18.58
CA ASN A 408 -28.75 2.13 19.45
C ASN A 408 -30.21 2.26 19.95
N ALA A 409 -31.16 2.50 19.04
CA ALA A 409 -32.57 2.65 19.39
C ALA A 409 -33.17 1.36 19.99
N GLU A 410 -32.62 0.21 19.57
CA GLU A 410 -32.94 -1.15 19.98
C GLU A 410 -32.41 -1.51 21.38
N LYS A 411 -31.45 -0.73 21.92
CA LYS A 411 -30.76 -0.96 23.21
C LYS A 411 -29.99 -2.27 23.28
N GLU A 412 -29.37 -2.64 22.17
CA GLU A 412 -28.46 -3.77 22.05
C GLU A 412 -27.15 -3.50 22.82
N SER A 413 -26.57 -4.49 23.49
CA SER A 413 -25.23 -4.34 24.09
C SER A 413 -24.15 -4.72 23.06
N ALA A 414 -22.99 -4.05 23.13
CA ALA A 414 -21.80 -4.45 22.37
C ALA A 414 -21.01 -5.57 23.09
N TRP A 415 -21.44 -5.99 24.29
CA TRP A 415 -20.69 -6.90 25.16
C TRP A 415 -21.51 -8.16 25.46
N PHE A 416 -20.89 -9.34 25.41
CA PHE A 416 -21.58 -10.62 25.68
C PHE A 416 -22.13 -10.72 27.11
N GLU A 417 -21.48 -10.08 28.08
CA GLU A 417 -21.91 -10.01 29.48
C GLU A 417 -22.89 -8.85 29.76
N GLY A 418 -23.28 -8.09 28.73
CA GLY A 418 -24.17 -6.94 28.82
C GLY A 418 -23.53 -5.64 29.33
N GLU A 419 -22.51 -5.72 30.20
CA GLU A 419 -21.84 -4.55 30.80
C GLU A 419 -20.51 -4.17 30.11
N CYS A 420 -20.30 -2.87 29.94
CA CYS A 420 -19.09 -2.29 29.36
C CYS A 420 -17.84 -2.43 30.25
N LEU A 421 -16.73 -2.93 29.70
CA LEU A 421 -15.46 -3.11 30.44
C LEU A 421 -14.98 -1.85 31.17
N TRP A 422 -15.11 -0.68 30.54
CA TRP A 422 -14.70 0.59 31.13
C TRP A 422 -15.59 1.02 32.31
N LYS A 423 -16.81 0.48 32.42
CA LYS A 423 -17.70 0.60 33.59
C LYS A 423 -17.30 -0.37 34.71
N GLN A 424 -16.92 -1.61 34.37
CA GLN A 424 -16.31 -2.58 35.32
C GLN A 424 -15.01 -2.05 35.96
N HIS A 425 -14.30 -1.17 35.25
CA HIS A 425 -13.12 -0.43 35.72
C HIS A 425 -13.45 0.89 36.43
N GLY A 426 -14.73 1.29 36.50
CA GLY A 426 -15.21 2.49 37.16
C GLY A 426 -14.69 3.78 36.54
N VAL A 427 -14.54 3.81 35.20
CA VAL A 427 -14.14 5.01 34.45
C VAL A 427 -15.33 5.97 34.28
N TRP A 428 -16.52 5.38 34.14
CA TRP A 428 -17.78 6.07 33.89
C TRP A 428 -18.94 5.27 34.51
N SER A 429 -20.10 5.91 34.67
CA SER A 429 -21.33 5.30 35.17
C SER A 429 -22.58 6.00 34.61
N VAL A 430 -23.76 5.44 34.83
CA VAL A 430 -25.04 6.09 34.53
C VAL A 430 -25.48 6.91 35.75
N ASN A 431 -25.73 8.20 35.58
CA ASN A 431 -26.17 9.07 36.65
C ASN A 431 -27.59 8.68 37.11
N PRO A 432 -27.81 8.32 38.39
CA PRO A 432 -29.09 7.76 38.86
C PRO A 432 -30.23 8.80 38.95
N LYS A 433 -29.97 10.08 38.73
CA LYS A 433 -30.99 11.16 38.72
C LYS A 433 -31.42 11.57 37.31
N THR A 434 -30.56 11.42 36.31
CA THR A 434 -30.80 11.90 34.93
C THR A 434 -30.83 10.79 33.89
N GLY A 435 -30.37 9.58 34.23
CA GLY A 435 -30.22 8.47 33.28
C GLY A 435 -29.16 8.72 32.20
N GLN A 436 -28.32 9.74 32.35
CA GLN A 436 -27.27 10.11 31.38
C GLN A 436 -25.91 9.53 31.79
N PRO A 437 -25.02 9.22 30.83
CA PRO A 437 -23.67 8.78 31.14
C PRO A 437 -22.85 9.92 31.78
N GLN A 438 -22.10 9.60 32.82
CA GLN A 438 -21.19 10.51 33.52
C GLN A 438 -19.79 9.91 33.62
N VAL A 439 -18.77 10.78 33.63
CA VAL A 439 -17.37 10.39 33.79
C VAL A 439 -17.01 10.46 35.26
N ASP A 440 -16.50 9.36 35.81
CA ASP A 440 -16.08 9.26 37.21
C ASP A 440 -14.54 9.37 37.34
N LYS A 441 -13.79 9.00 36.30
CA LYS A 441 -12.32 9.14 36.22
C LYS A 441 -11.91 9.84 34.91
N PRO A 442 -11.84 11.18 34.89
CA PRO A 442 -11.65 11.93 33.64
C PRO A 442 -10.26 11.78 33.00
N ASP A 443 -9.24 11.53 33.80
CA ASP A 443 -7.84 11.38 33.40
C ASP A 443 -7.37 9.92 33.36
N TYR A 444 -8.29 8.94 33.33
CA TYR A 444 -7.98 7.51 33.48
C TYR A 444 -6.99 6.95 32.45
N PHE A 445 -7.00 7.44 31.21
CA PHE A 445 -6.05 7.05 30.17
C PHE A 445 -4.93 8.08 29.95
N TYR A 446 -5.07 9.30 30.50
CA TYR A 446 -4.08 10.37 30.44
C TYR A 446 -2.95 10.20 31.47
N LYS A 447 -3.26 9.52 32.59
CA LYS A 447 -2.32 9.22 33.68
C LYS A 447 -2.32 7.74 34.00
N HIS A 448 -1.20 7.24 34.49
CA HIS A 448 -1.08 5.86 34.96
C HIS A 448 -1.92 5.70 36.24
N PRO A 449 -2.93 4.78 36.30
CA PRO A 449 -3.88 4.72 37.42
C PRO A 449 -3.27 4.48 38.81
N ILE A 450 -2.04 3.93 38.88
CA ILE A 450 -1.31 3.68 40.13
C ILE A 450 -0.33 4.82 40.50
N THR A 451 0.57 5.25 39.60
CA THR A 451 1.60 6.27 39.91
C THR A 451 1.12 7.71 39.78
N GLY A 452 0.04 7.95 39.02
CA GLY A 452 -0.47 9.29 38.73
C GLY A 452 0.36 10.09 37.72
N GLU A 453 1.43 9.51 37.18
CA GLU A 453 2.29 10.14 36.16
C GLU A 453 1.58 10.21 34.81
N LYS A 454 1.96 11.18 33.97
CA LYS A 454 1.41 11.30 32.61
C LYS A 454 1.85 10.10 31.76
N ILE A 455 0.90 9.56 31.00
CA ILE A 455 1.11 8.47 30.05
C ILE A 455 1.79 8.98 28.77
N ASP A 456 2.76 8.19 28.30
CA ASP A 456 3.42 8.30 26.99
C ASP A 456 3.23 6.97 26.24
N PHE A 457 2.48 6.99 25.15
CA PHE A 457 2.25 5.82 24.31
C PHE A 457 3.56 5.22 23.76
N SER A 458 4.58 6.06 23.50
CA SER A 458 5.83 5.59 22.89
C SER A 458 6.56 4.55 23.75
N ARG A 459 6.42 4.60 25.09
CA ARG A 459 7.02 3.59 25.98
C ARG A 459 6.40 2.21 25.81
N PHE A 460 5.07 2.11 25.71
CA PHE A 460 4.36 0.84 25.46
C PHE A 460 4.72 0.27 24.08
N TYR A 461 4.79 1.13 23.07
CA TYR A 461 5.14 0.73 21.71
C TYR A 461 6.61 0.28 21.58
N LEU A 462 7.56 0.97 22.23
CA LEU A 462 8.99 0.59 22.19
C LEU A 462 9.29 -0.72 22.94
N ASP A 463 8.61 -1.00 24.05
CA ASP A 463 8.66 -2.32 24.69
C ASP A 463 8.11 -3.43 23.76
N PHE A 464 6.98 -3.18 23.09
CA PHE A 464 6.43 -4.12 22.11
C PHE A 464 7.38 -4.35 20.92
N ILE A 465 7.95 -3.29 20.34
CA ILE A 465 8.97 -3.37 19.28
C ILE A 465 10.13 -4.24 19.77
N GLY A 466 10.61 -4.03 21.00
CA GLY A 466 11.69 -4.80 21.59
C GLY A 466 11.36 -6.28 21.86
N LYS A 467 10.09 -6.64 22.06
CA LYS A 467 9.61 -8.02 22.18
C LYS A 467 9.44 -8.68 20.81
N TYR A 468 8.75 -8.01 19.88
CA TYR A 468 8.53 -8.48 18.51
C TYR A 468 9.86 -8.70 17.76
N SER A 469 10.80 -7.75 17.88
CA SER A 469 12.13 -7.86 17.29
C SER A 469 12.84 -9.13 17.75
N LYS A 470 12.82 -9.43 19.06
CA LYS A 470 13.43 -10.64 19.63
C LYS A 470 12.72 -11.91 19.13
N ALA A 471 11.39 -11.91 19.00
CA ALA A 471 10.66 -13.05 18.47
C ALA A 471 11.12 -13.40 17.04
N VAL A 472 11.14 -12.42 16.13
CA VAL A 472 11.60 -12.59 14.73
C VAL A 472 13.11 -12.90 14.67
N GLN A 473 13.94 -12.11 15.36
CA GLN A 473 15.41 -12.21 15.28
C GLN A 473 15.98 -13.42 16.01
N SER A 474 15.26 -14.04 16.94
CA SER A 474 15.65 -15.35 17.51
C SER A 474 15.63 -16.48 16.46
N VAL A 475 14.84 -16.32 15.39
CA VAL A 475 14.70 -17.26 14.29
C VAL A 475 15.54 -16.82 13.08
N ILE A 476 15.52 -15.52 12.79
CA ILE A 476 16.27 -14.89 11.70
C ILE A 476 17.12 -13.76 12.30
N PRO A 477 18.31 -14.03 12.89
CA PRO A 477 19.22 -12.98 13.39
C PRO A 477 19.69 -11.99 12.32
N SER A 478 19.39 -12.33 11.06
CA SER A 478 19.63 -11.54 9.86
C SER A 478 18.57 -10.45 9.58
N ALA A 479 17.39 -10.54 10.20
CA ALA A 479 16.21 -9.77 9.81
C ALA A 479 16.29 -8.29 10.21
N PHE A 480 15.97 -7.42 9.25
CA PHE A 480 15.53 -6.07 9.56
C PHE A 480 14.18 -6.10 10.29
N VAL A 481 13.97 -5.12 11.16
CA VAL A 481 12.67 -4.85 11.78
C VAL A 481 12.23 -3.47 11.34
N PHE A 482 11.18 -3.40 10.53
CA PHE A 482 10.63 -2.15 10.01
C PHE A 482 9.63 -1.58 11.03
N VAL A 483 9.77 -0.29 11.35
CA VAL A 483 9.00 0.37 12.41
C VAL A 483 8.41 1.68 11.92
N GLU A 484 7.09 1.73 11.93
CA GLU A 484 6.28 2.90 11.62
C GLU A 484 6.07 3.80 12.86
N PRO A 485 5.89 5.12 12.69
CA PRO A 485 5.28 5.98 13.70
C PRO A 485 3.75 5.74 13.76
N VAL A 486 3.08 6.34 14.75
CA VAL A 486 1.62 6.58 14.61
C VAL A 486 1.40 7.48 13.39
N PRO A 487 0.41 7.24 12.51
CA PRO A 487 0.17 8.05 11.33
C PRO A 487 0.06 9.55 11.63
N ASN A 488 0.64 10.39 10.76
CA ASN A 488 0.77 11.85 10.89
C ASN A 488 1.56 12.39 12.12
N GLU A 489 1.94 11.57 13.09
CA GLU A 489 2.68 11.94 14.29
C GLU A 489 4.21 11.78 14.13
N PRO A 490 5.04 12.40 15.00
CA PRO A 490 6.49 12.23 14.91
C PRO A 490 6.92 10.82 15.35
N ALA A 491 8.07 10.37 14.84
CA ALA A 491 8.68 9.10 15.25
C ALA A 491 8.87 9.03 16.78
N PRO A 492 8.63 7.86 17.41
CA PRO A 492 8.92 7.66 18.83
C PRO A 492 10.43 7.84 19.09
N ILE A 493 10.76 8.37 20.26
CA ILE A 493 12.15 8.68 20.64
C ILE A 493 12.78 7.44 21.26
N TRP A 494 13.81 6.90 20.60
CA TRP A 494 14.68 5.86 21.16
C TRP A 494 15.50 6.42 22.33
N GLY A 495 15.46 5.70 23.45
CA GLY A 495 16.27 5.95 24.63
C GLY A 495 17.25 4.80 24.93
N PRO A 496 18.14 4.98 25.92
CA PRO A 496 19.09 3.94 26.31
C PRO A 496 18.38 2.67 26.81
N GLY A 497 18.57 1.56 26.11
CA GLY A 497 17.96 0.26 26.43
C GLY A 497 16.79 -0.15 25.54
N ASP A 498 16.27 0.77 24.71
CA ASP A 498 15.33 0.41 23.62
C ASP A 498 16.07 -0.45 22.57
N HIS A 499 15.36 -1.34 21.88
CA HIS A 499 15.98 -2.29 20.93
C HIS A 499 16.47 -1.60 19.65
N GLU A 500 17.75 -1.72 19.30
CA GLU A 500 18.35 -1.01 18.16
C GLU A 500 18.77 -1.89 16.98
N GLU A 501 18.87 -3.21 17.15
CA GLU A 501 19.47 -4.11 16.14
C GLU A 501 18.51 -4.36 14.96
N GLY A 502 18.99 -4.13 13.74
CA GLY A 502 18.22 -4.31 12.51
C GLY A 502 17.07 -3.32 12.30
N ILE A 503 16.87 -2.34 13.18
CA ILE A 503 15.77 -1.37 13.06
C ILE A 503 15.88 -0.54 11.76
N VAL A 504 14.78 -0.46 11.03
CA VAL A 504 14.54 0.43 9.88
C VAL A 504 13.35 1.32 10.21
N TYR A 505 13.48 2.63 9.97
CA TYR A 505 12.36 3.57 10.13
C TYR A 505 11.51 3.56 8.85
N ALA A 506 10.21 3.26 8.98
CA ALA A 506 9.34 2.87 7.86
C ALA A 506 8.14 3.81 7.54
N PRO A 507 8.19 5.13 7.82
CA PRO A 507 7.01 5.99 7.89
C PRO A 507 6.23 6.14 6.58
N HIS A 508 4.92 6.36 6.68
CA HIS A 508 4.04 6.62 5.54
C HIS A 508 3.96 8.10 5.17
N TRP A 509 3.60 8.40 3.91
CA TRP A 509 3.30 9.76 3.47
C TRP A 509 2.28 9.84 2.32
N TYR A 510 1.26 10.69 2.50
CA TYR A 510 0.23 10.98 1.51
C TYR A 510 -0.12 12.49 1.47
N ASP A 511 -0.60 13.00 0.33
CA ASP A 511 -1.26 14.30 0.27
C ASP A 511 -2.70 14.18 0.79
N LEU A 512 -2.83 14.42 2.10
CA LEU A 512 -4.08 14.31 2.86
C LEU A 512 -5.23 15.10 2.24
N HIS A 513 -4.98 16.30 1.71
CA HIS A 513 -5.99 17.13 1.08
C HIS A 513 -6.50 16.49 -0.22
N SER A 514 -5.58 15.97 -1.04
CA SER A 514 -5.90 15.38 -2.35
C SER A 514 -6.55 13.99 -2.22
N VAL A 515 -6.15 13.20 -1.23
CA VAL A 515 -6.78 11.91 -0.89
C VAL A 515 -8.18 12.12 -0.30
N PHE A 516 -8.33 12.97 0.72
CA PHE A 516 -9.64 13.23 1.35
C PHE A 516 -10.68 13.69 0.31
N ASN A 517 -10.33 14.68 -0.51
CA ASN A 517 -11.25 15.23 -1.52
C ASN A 517 -11.35 14.40 -2.81
N LYS A 518 -10.54 13.33 -2.96
CA LYS A 518 -10.36 12.57 -4.22
C LYS A 518 -10.20 13.50 -5.43
N SER A 519 -9.28 14.46 -5.34
CA SER A 519 -9.09 15.49 -6.37
C SER A 519 -7.68 16.08 -6.38
N PHE A 520 -7.13 16.32 -7.57
CA PHE A 520 -5.87 17.05 -7.77
C PHE A 520 -5.88 17.77 -9.11
N ASP A 521 -5.77 19.11 -9.11
CA ASP A 521 -5.65 19.93 -10.34
C ASP A 521 -4.23 20.47 -10.58
N GLY A 522 -3.31 20.23 -9.64
CA GLY A 522 -1.92 20.70 -9.70
C GLY A 522 -1.74 22.22 -9.66
N ARG A 523 -2.78 23.00 -9.35
CA ARG A 523 -2.71 24.47 -9.25
C ARG A 523 -2.47 24.94 -7.83
N ILE A 524 -3.09 24.29 -6.84
CA ILE A 524 -2.96 24.61 -5.42
C ILE A 524 -2.83 23.31 -4.63
N THR A 525 -1.83 23.22 -3.74
CA THR A 525 -1.64 22.11 -2.79
C THR A 525 -1.39 22.64 -1.39
N HIS A 526 -1.81 21.91 -0.36
CA HIS A 526 -1.70 22.33 1.03
C HIS A 526 -0.74 21.44 1.84
N ASP A 527 -0.03 22.04 2.79
CA ASP A 527 0.71 21.37 3.84
C ASP A 527 -0.23 21.13 5.04
N VAL A 528 -1.02 20.05 4.95
CA VAL A 528 -2.08 19.76 5.94
C VAL A 528 -1.49 19.44 7.32
N GLN A 529 -0.40 18.66 7.37
CA GLN A 529 0.32 18.41 8.62
C GLN A 529 0.92 19.70 9.21
N GLY A 530 1.35 20.64 8.36
CA GLY A 530 1.73 21.98 8.79
C GLY A 530 0.55 22.76 9.39
N LEU A 531 -0.59 22.79 8.71
CA LEU A 531 -1.81 23.52 9.16
C LEU A 531 -2.24 23.08 10.56
N SER A 532 -2.37 21.77 10.79
CA SER A 532 -2.78 21.22 12.09
C SER A 532 -1.75 21.48 13.19
N LYS A 533 -0.46 21.53 12.84
CA LYS A 533 0.65 21.90 13.74
C LYS A 533 0.85 23.44 13.82
N GLY A 534 -0.18 24.22 13.50
CA GLY A 534 -0.27 25.68 13.74
C GLY A 534 0.33 26.58 12.65
N LYS A 535 0.75 26.03 11.51
CA LYS A 535 1.26 26.81 10.37
C LYS A 535 0.11 27.60 9.74
N ASN A 536 0.28 28.90 9.50
CA ASN A 536 -0.76 29.69 8.86
C ASN A 536 -0.98 29.30 7.38
N VAL A 537 -2.19 29.52 6.88
CA VAL A 537 -2.62 29.10 5.53
C VAL A 537 -1.68 29.60 4.43
N PHE A 538 -1.28 30.88 4.45
CA PHE A 538 -0.39 31.44 3.42
C PHE A 538 1.00 30.77 3.38
N ALA A 539 1.50 30.28 4.52
CA ALA A 539 2.74 29.50 4.59
C ALA A 539 2.55 28.02 4.24
N ALA A 540 1.32 27.50 4.34
CA ALA A 540 0.96 26.12 4.04
C ALA A 540 0.44 25.91 2.59
N THR A 541 0.03 26.97 1.88
CA THR A 541 -0.44 26.89 0.49
C THR A 541 0.72 27.03 -0.51
N TYR A 542 0.77 26.12 -1.49
CA TYR A 542 1.78 26.09 -2.56
C TYR A 542 1.11 26.09 -3.94
N PHE A 543 1.73 26.76 -4.93
CA PHE A 543 1.11 27.03 -6.24
C PHE A 543 1.83 26.32 -7.41
N GLY A 544 1.04 25.70 -8.28
CA GLY A 544 1.50 24.93 -9.45
C GLY A 544 2.22 23.62 -9.10
N LEU A 545 2.52 22.79 -10.11
CA LEU A 545 3.28 21.54 -9.91
C LEU A 545 4.67 21.76 -9.29
N LYS A 546 5.30 22.92 -9.54
CA LYS A 546 6.55 23.32 -8.86
C LYS A 546 6.32 23.62 -7.37
N GLY A 547 5.16 24.17 -7.01
CA GLY A 547 4.72 24.31 -5.63
C GLY A 547 4.45 22.97 -4.96
N ALA A 548 3.73 22.06 -5.63
CA ALA A 548 3.46 20.71 -5.15
C ALA A 548 4.77 19.95 -4.82
N ARG A 549 5.72 19.89 -5.76
CA ARG A 549 7.05 19.30 -5.52
C ARG A 549 7.82 19.96 -4.37
N LYS A 550 7.68 21.28 -4.17
CA LYS A 550 8.29 22.00 -3.03
C LYS A 550 7.61 21.66 -1.71
N ASN A 551 6.29 21.49 -1.71
CA ASN A 551 5.48 21.07 -0.55
C ASN A 551 5.90 19.67 -0.09
N TYR A 552 5.74 18.68 -0.97
CA TYR A 552 5.97 17.27 -0.66
C TYR A 552 7.44 16.99 -0.33
N ARG A 553 8.40 17.62 -1.05
CA ARG A 553 9.84 17.51 -0.69
C ARG A 553 10.10 18.03 0.72
N GLY A 554 9.43 19.10 1.14
CA GLY A 554 9.54 19.66 2.49
C GLY A 554 9.01 18.72 3.56
N GLN A 555 7.81 18.16 3.37
CA GLN A 555 7.22 17.20 4.31
C GLN A 555 8.07 15.93 4.44
N LEU A 556 8.49 15.33 3.32
CA LEU A 556 9.37 14.14 3.31
C LEU A 556 10.76 14.43 3.91
N SER A 557 11.29 15.64 3.73
CA SER A 557 12.51 16.09 4.41
C SER A 557 12.30 16.17 5.93
N ASN A 558 11.16 16.67 6.40
CA ASN A 558 10.86 16.72 7.83
C ASN A 558 10.77 15.30 8.43
N ILE A 559 10.04 14.39 7.78
CA ILE A 559 9.93 12.98 8.17
C ILE A 559 11.32 12.33 8.30
N LEU A 560 12.18 12.50 7.29
CA LEU A 560 13.56 11.99 7.30
C LEU A 560 14.39 12.57 8.45
N ASN A 561 14.35 13.89 8.65
CA ASN A 561 15.17 14.55 9.68
C ASN A 561 14.68 14.21 11.11
N THR A 562 13.37 14.13 11.33
CA THR A 562 12.80 13.68 12.62
C THR A 562 13.09 12.20 12.88
N GLY A 563 13.07 11.34 11.85
CA GLY A 563 13.55 9.96 11.97
C GLY A 563 15.01 9.88 12.42
N LEU A 564 15.90 10.65 11.77
CA LEU A 564 17.32 10.71 12.12
C LEU A 564 17.59 11.28 13.53
N GLN A 565 16.68 12.12 14.05
CA GLN A 565 16.77 12.70 15.40
C GLN A 565 16.22 11.76 16.48
N ASN A 566 15.09 11.09 16.22
CA ASN A 566 14.34 10.34 17.23
C ASN A 566 14.66 8.83 17.22
N VAL A 567 14.87 8.23 16.05
CA VAL A 567 15.22 6.80 15.86
C VAL A 567 16.74 6.62 15.67
N GLY A 568 17.45 7.72 15.39
CA GLY A 568 18.90 7.78 15.19
C GLY A 568 19.32 7.55 13.74
N ASN A 569 20.63 7.38 13.53
CA ASN A 569 21.23 7.19 12.20
C ASN A 569 20.97 5.77 11.66
N LYS A 570 19.71 5.44 11.38
CA LYS A 570 19.24 4.14 10.86
C LYS A 570 18.59 4.32 9.48
N PRO A 571 18.46 3.27 8.63
CA PRO A 571 17.86 3.40 7.31
C PRO A 571 16.43 3.91 7.38
N CYS A 572 16.02 4.67 6.36
CA CYS A 572 14.67 5.18 6.21
C CYS A 572 14.09 4.73 4.86
N LEU A 573 12.92 4.10 4.92
CA LEU A 573 12.13 3.66 3.78
C LEU A 573 10.70 4.18 3.97
N ILE A 574 10.08 4.72 2.93
CA ILE A 574 8.68 5.13 3.00
C ILE A 574 7.81 3.91 2.71
N GLY A 575 7.21 3.32 3.76
CA GLY A 575 6.44 2.06 3.69
C GLY A 575 5.25 2.16 2.75
N GLU A 576 4.56 3.30 2.80
CA GLU A 576 3.51 3.66 1.87
C GLU A 576 3.61 5.10 1.40
N CYS A 577 3.45 5.25 0.09
CA CYS A 577 3.12 6.51 -0.56
C CYS A 577 2.39 6.23 -1.88
N GLY A 578 1.44 7.08 -2.26
CA GLY A 578 0.65 6.85 -3.45
C GLY A 578 -0.29 8.01 -3.78
N ILE A 579 -1.12 7.79 -4.80
CA ILE A 579 -2.22 8.69 -5.17
C ILE A 579 -3.48 7.86 -5.46
N PRO A 580 -4.69 8.33 -5.16
CA PRO A 580 -5.89 7.61 -5.56
C PRO A 580 -6.04 7.64 -7.08
N MET A 581 -6.45 6.53 -7.68
CA MET A 581 -6.73 6.42 -9.11
C MET A 581 -8.13 6.96 -9.45
N ASP A 582 -9.05 6.98 -8.49
CA ASP A 582 -10.42 7.47 -8.66
C ASP A 582 -10.57 9.00 -8.63
N ILE A 583 -9.46 9.76 -8.48
CA ILE A 583 -9.48 11.22 -8.39
C ILE A 583 -10.18 11.91 -9.57
N ASN A 584 -10.61 13.16 -9.32
CA ASN A 584 -11.17 14.06 -10.33
C ASN A 584 -12.45 13.50 -10.99
N GLN A 585 -13.26 12.77 -10.21
CA GLN A 585 -14.51 12.13 -10.62
C GLN A 585 -14.29 10.94 -11.59
N ARG A 586 -13.29 10.08 -11.32
CA ARG A 586 -12.99 8.84 -12.08
C ARG A 586 -12.79 9.02 -13.60
N LYS A 587 -12.54 10.24 -14.09
CA LYS A 587 -12.53 10.56 -15.54
C LYS A 587 -11.52 9.76 -16.35
N ALA A 588 -10.38 9.41 -15.76
CA ALA A 588 -9.37 8.57 -16.40
C ALA A 588 -9.88 7.15 -16.71
N PHE A 589 -10.83 6.61 -15.93
CA PHE A 589 -11.43 5.29 -16.16
C PHE A 589 -12.37 5.28 -17.37
N LEU A 590 -12.76 6.46 -17.87
CA LEU A 590 -13.57 6.61 -19.08
C LEU A 590 -12.74 6.95 -20.33
N SER A 591 -11.57 7.59 -20.15
CA SER A 591 -10.75 8.10 -21.26
C SER A 591 -9.44 7.36 -21.49
N GLY A 592 -8.98 6.55 -20.53
CA GLY A 592 -7.61 6.03 -20.48
C GLY A 592 -6.54 7.10 -20.17
N ASP A 593 -6.89 8.39 -20.08
CA ASP A 593 -5.91 9.46 -19.86
C ASP A 593 -5.59 9.67 -18.38
N PHE A 594 -4.65 8.87 -17.88
CA PHE A 594 -4.01 9.06 -16.57
C PHE A 594 -3.02 10.25 -16.54
N GLY A 595 -2.98 11.11 -17.56
CA GLY A 595 -2.06 12.24 -17.65
C GLY A 595 -2.21 13.34 -16.58
N HIS A 596 -3.23 13.27 -15.71
CA HIS A 596 -3.28 14.07 -14.46
C HIS A 596 -2.62 13.32 -13.31
N HIS A 597 -2.92 12.03 -13.16
CA HIS A 597 -2.29 11.10 -12.21
C HIS A 597 -0.78 11.05 -12.41
N SER A 598 -0.29 10.93 -13.65
CA SER A 598 1.15 10.98 -13.96
C SER A 598 1.81 12.28 -13.45
N LYS A 599 1.13 13.43 -13.52
CA LYS A 599 1.67 14.72 -13.02
C LYS A 599 1.66 14.82 -11.49
N PHE A 600 0.70 14.16 -10.84
CA PHE A 600 0.58 14.11 -9.39
C PHE A 600 1.59 13.13 -8.79
N LEU A 601 1.61 11.88 -9.29
CA LEU A 601 2.54 10.85 -8.84
C LEU A 601 4.00 11.21 -9.17
N ASP A 602 4.28 11.87 -10.28
CA ASP A 602 5.61 12.44 -10.52
C ASP A 602 5.98 13.52 -9.49
N ALA A 603 5.03 14.34 -9.04
CA ALA A 603 5.31 15.31 -7.99
C ALA A 603 5.63 14.64 -6.64
N VAL A 604 5.07 13.46 -6.34
CA VAL A 604 5.41 12.64 -5.18
C VAL A 604 6.77 11.96 -5.35
N LEU A 605 6.95 11.22 -6.46
CA LEU A 605 8.17 10.47 -6.76
C LEU A 605 9.41 11.37 -6.84
N SER A 606 9.32 12.52 -7.54
CA SER A 606 10.42 13.47 -7.59
C SER A 606 10.74 14.11 -6.23
N SER A 607 9.81 14.10 -5.27
CA SER A 607 10.04 14.57 -3.89
C SER A 607 10.65 13.51 -2.96
N LEU A 608 10.40 12.22 -3.21
CA LEU A 608 11.12 11.10 -2.57
C LEU A 608 12.57 11.04 -3.08
N GLU A 609 12.72 11.12 -4.41
CA GLU A 609 13.99 11.21 -5.14
C GLU A 609 14.86 12.36 -4.62
N ALA A 610 14.27 13.54 -4.46
CA ALA A 610 14.96 14.73 -3.98
C ALA A 610 15.38 14.68 -2.49
N ASN A 611 15.01 13.63 -1.75
CA ASN A 611 15.43 13.36 -0.36
C ASN A 611 16.28 12.08 -0.22
N MET A 612 16.59 11.41 -1.36
CA MET A 612 17.31 10.12 -1.42
C MET A 612 16.63 9.01 -0.60
N LEU A 613 15.29 9.00 -0.56
CA LEU A 613 14.49 8.01 0.17
C LEU A 613 14.29 6.73 -0.66
N SER A 614 14.35 5.59 0.02
CA SER A 614 13.78 4.33 -0.50
C SER A 614 12.27 4.32 -0.25
N PHE A 615 11.48 3.59 -1.06
CA PHE A 615 10.01 3.59 -0.92
C PHE A 615 9.32 2.36 -1.51
N THR A 616 8.14 2.06 -0.97
CA THR A 616 7.15 1.13 -1.54
C THR A 616 5.86 1.88 -1.85
N LEU A 617 5.41 1.80 -3.11
CA LEU A 617 4.18 2.47 -3.56
C LEU A 617 2.95 1.74 -3.06
N TRP A 618 1.93 2.47 -2.60
CA TRP A 618 0.58 1.95 -2.38
C TRP A 618 -0.24 2.12 -3.67
N ASN A 619 -0.67 1.06 -4.35
CA ASN A 619 -0.24 -0.36 -4.22
C ASN A 619 -0.13 -1.02 -5.60
N TYR A 620 0.25 -2.30 -5.67
CA TYR A 620 0.06 -3.15 -6.86
C TYR A 620 -0.88 -4.29 -6.52
N ASN A 621 -2.11 -4.29 -7.01
CA ASN A 621 -3.15 -5.27 -6.73
C ASN A 621 -3.56 -5.97 -8.03
N ALA A 622 -3.32 -7.27 -8.12
CA ALA A 622 -3.67 -8.08 -9.29
C ALA A 622 -5.17 -8.15 -9.57
N SER A 623 -6.01 -8.01 -8.53
CA SER A 623 -7.48 -8.10 -8.61
C SER A 623 -8.18 -6.73 -8.63
N ASN A 624 -7.49 -5.66 -9.00
CA ASN A 624 -8.07 -4.31 -8.98
C ASN A 624 -8.99 -4.08 -10.19
N ASP A 625 -10.21 -3.61 -9.94
CA ASP A 625 -11.17 -3.20 -10.98
C ASP A 625 -11.31 -1.66 -11.03
N ASN A 626 -12.17 -1.10 -11.88
CA ASN A 626 -12.46 0.35 -11.90
C ASN A 626 -13.80 0.74 -11.22
N THR A 627 -14.47 -0.23 -10.59
CA THR A 627 -15.81 -0.12 -9.99
C THR A 627 -15.72 -0.02 -8.46
N TYR A 628 -15.14 -1.04 -7.84
CA TYR A 628 -14.89 -1.19 -6.41
C TYR A 628 -13.42 -0.98 -6.02
N GLY A 629 -12.52 -0.87 -7.00
CA GLY A 629 -11.10 -0.60 -6.78
C GLY A 629 -10.37 -1.85 -6.31
N ASP A 630 -9.80 -1.82 -5.10
CA ASP A 630 -9.20 -3.00 -4.48
C ASP A 630 -10.19 -3.89 -3.69
N HIS A 631 -11.49 -3.58 -3.80
CA HIS A 631 -12.62 -4.20 -3.10
C HIS A 631 -12.70 -3.88 -1.59
N TRP A 632 -11.74 -3.14 -1.03
CA TRP A 632 -11.67 -2.80 0.37
C TRP A 632 -12.09 -1.33 0.60
N ASN A 633 -13.23 -1.14 1.27
CA ASN A 633 -13.84 0.15 1.60
C ASN A 633 -14.00 1.18 0.45
N GLY A 634 -13.91 0.74 -0.81
CA GLY A 634 -13.94 1.61 -1.99
C GLY A 634 -12.64 2.38 -2.22
N GLU A 635 -11.53 1.89 -1.68
CA GLU A 635 -10.20 2.38 -2.01
C GLU A 635 -9.82 2.00 -3.44
N ASP A 636 -9.10 2.89 -4.11
CA ASP A 636 -8.50 2.59 -5.40
C ASP A 636 -7.23 3.41 -5.56
N PHE A 637 -6.08 2.79 -5.25
CA PHE A 637 -4.74 3.39 -5.33
C PHE A 637 -3.84 2.68 -6.35
N SER A 638 -4.30 1.57 -6.94
CA SER A 638 -3.36 0.61 -7.51
C SER A 638 -2.77 1.06 -8.84
N ILE A 639 -1.45 0.89 -9.02
CA ILE A 639 -0.77 1.17 -10.30
C ILE A 639 -1.11 0.14 -11.41
N PHE A 640 -2.02 -0.79 -11.13
CA PHE A 640 -2.55 -1.80 -12.04
C PHE A 640 -4.08 -1.90 -11.92
N SER A 641 -4.76 -2.17 -13.04
CA SER A 641 -6.19 -2.52 -13.14
C SER A 641 -6.47 -2.96 -14.58
N LEU A 642 -6.87 -4.22 -14.81
CA LEU A 642 -7.12 -4.75 -16.16
C LEU A 642 -8.35 -4.09 -16.83
N ASP A 643 -9.29 -3.60 -16.02
CA ASP A 643 -10.46 -2.82 -16.46
C ASP A 643 -10.11 -1.45 -17.08
N SER A 644 -8.86 -1.00 -16.92
CA SER A 644 -8.42 0.30 -17.44
C SER A 644 -8.52 0.33 -18.97
N PRO A 645 -9.31 1.25 -19.57
CA PRO A 645 -9.33 1.40 -21.02
C PRO A 645 -7.91 1.64 -21.52
N GLN A 646 -7.41 0.74 -22.36
CA GLN A 646 -6.10 0.88 -22.97
C GLN A 646 -6.15 2.05 -23.95
N GLY A 647 -5.84 3.25 -23.46
CA GLY A 647 -5.55 4.38 -24.31
C GLY A 647 -4.37 4.02 -25.19
N SER A 648 -4.62 3.83 -26.49
CA SER A 648 -3.56 3.59 -27.48
C SER A 648 -2.47 4.66 -27.29
N PRO A 649 -1.18 4.29 -27.15
CA PRO A 649 -0.11 5.25 -26.99
C PRO A 649 0.03 6.07 -28.28
N ASP A 650 -0.65 7.21 -28.34
CA ASP A 650 -0.72 8.06 -29.53
C ASP A 650 0.70 8.48 -29.96
N PRO A 651 1.19 8.02 -31.13
CA PRO A 651 2.54 8.34 -31.59
C PRO A 651 2.70 9.83 -31.91
N ASN A 652 1.60 10.57 -32.08
CA ASN A 652 1.58 12.01 -32.26
C ASN A 652 1.32 12.79 -30.96
N ARG A 653 1.31 12.13 -29.79
CA ARG A 653 1.14 12.78 -28.48
C ARG A 653 2.34 13.69 -28.19
N SER A 654 2.26 14.92 -28.68
CA SER A 654 3.38 15.86 -28.75
C SER A 654 4.08 16.04 -27.39
N ARG A 655 5.28 15.45 -27.29
CA ARG A 655 6.14 15.47 -26.09
C ARG A 655 6.81 16.84 -25.89
N SER A 656 6.00 17.90 -25.83
CA SER A 656 6.43 19.30 -25.75
C SER A 656 5.62 20.09 -24.70
N PRO A 657 6.26 21.00 -23.92
CA PRO A 657 5.61 21.59 -22.76
C PRO A 657 4.70 22.79 -23.11
N GLY A 658 3.41 22.64 -22.80
CA GLY A 658 2.58 23.77 -22.33
C GLY A 658 1.90 24.65 -23.38
N SER A 659 1.24 24.10 -24.40
CA SER A 659 0.49 24.90 -25.37
C SER A 659 -0.89 24.35 -25.79
N ASP A 660 -1.75 23.94 -24.86
CA ASP A 660 -3.22 24.03 -25.12
C ASP A 660 -4.12 24.31 -23.89
N SER A 661 -3.62 25.09 -22.93
CA SER A 661 -4.44 25.65 -21.84
C SER A 661 -5.16 26.96 -22.24
N ARG A 662 -5.29 27.25 -23.55
CA ARG A 662 -5.78 28.56 -24.04
C ARG A 662 -6.85 28.54 -25.11
N GLN A 663 -6.96 27.53 -25.99
CA GLN A 663 -8.09 27.47 -26.94
C GLN A 663 -9.31 26.80 -26.30
N THR A 664 -9.15 25.60 -25.75
CA THR A 664 -10.22 24.85 -25.05
C THR A 664 -10.87 25.66 -23.91
N LEU A 665 -10.06 26.32 -23.07
CA LEU A 665 -10.56 27.05 -21.89
C LEU A 665 -11.25 28.40 -22.19
N ARG A 666 -11.04 29.01 -23.36
CA ARG A 666 -11.56 30.37 -23.63
C ARG A 666 -13.00 30.40 -24.16
N GLN A 667 -13.52 29.28 -24.69
CA GLN A 667 -14.88 29.21 -25.24
C GLN A 667 -15.96 28.76 -24.24
N GLN A 668 -15.60 28.08 -23.14
CA GLN A 668 -16.60 27.53 -22.18
C GLN A 668 -16.64 28.22 -20.81
N ALA A 669 -15.58 28.92 -20.39
CA ALA A 669 -15.49 29.54 -19.07
C ALA A 669 -16.58 30.60 -18.72
N PRO A 670 -17.02 31.49 -19.64
CA PRO A 670 -17.94 32.58 -19.26
C PRO A 670 -19.37 32.14 -18.91
N ASN A 671 -19.81 31.00 -19.43
CA ASN A 671 -21.22 30.59 -19.37
C ASN A 671 -21.52 29.68 -18.18
N PHE A 672 -20.61 28.78 -17.81
CA PHE A 672 -20.86 27.83 -16.72
C PHE A 672 -21.10 28.52 -15.36
N ALA A 673 -20.29 29.55 -15.04
CA ALA A 673 -20.45 30.33 -13.80
C ALA A 673 -21.78 31.12 -13.77
N LYS A 674 -22.22 31.67 -14.90
CA LYS A 674 -23.51 32.38 -14.99
C LYS A 674 -24.71 31.44 -14.88
N GLU A 675 -24.63 30.27 -15.49
CA GLU A 675 -25.73 29.29 -15.51
C GLU A 675 -25.92 28.62 -14.14
N VAL A 676 -24.83 28.30 -13.43
CA VAL A 676 -24.89 27.79 -12.05
C VAL A 676 -25.46 28.84 -11.08
N MET A 677 -25.05 30.11 -11.19
CA MET A 677 -25.65 31.17 -10.35
C MET A 677 -27.13 31.42 -10.67
N LYS A 678 -27.54 31.38 -11.95
CA LYS A 678 -28.96 31.52 -12.33
C LYS A 678 -29.83 30.42 -11.73
N ARG A 679 -29.42 29.15 -11.86
CA ARG A 679 -30.22 28.01 -11.38
C ARG A 679 -30.39 28.02 -9.86
N SER A 680 -29.35 28.39 -9.12
CA SER A 680 -29.42 28.55 -7.65
C SER A 680 -30.33 29.69 -7.19
N ALA A 681 -30.49 30.76 -7.99
CA ALA A 681 -31.33 31.90 -7.63
C ALA A 681 -32.82 31.71 -7.97
N VAL A 682 -33.14 31.01 -9.07
CA VAL A 682 -34.54 30.75 -9.49
C VAL A 682 -35.22 29.73 -8.58
N SER A 683 -34.50 28.71 -8.13
CA SER A 683 -35.05 27.64 -7.26
C SER A 683 -35.61 28.12 -5.91
N THR A 684 -35.20 29.31 -5.44
CA THR A 684 -35.67 29.90 -4.17
C THR A 684 -36.84 30.87 -4.32
N ALA A 685 -37.13 31.34 -5.55
CA ALA A 685 -38.23 32.28 -5.81
C ALA A 685 -39.56 31.55 -6.01
N ASP A 686 -39.60 30.55 -6.90
CA ASP A 686 -40.84 29.86 -7.28
C ASP A 686 -41.38 28.87 -6.24
N PHE A 687 -40.58 28.50 -5.23
CA PHE A 687 -41.07 27.68 -4.11
C PHE A 687 -41.90 28.50 -3.11
N SER A 688 -41.57 29.78 -2.94
CA SER A 688 -42.23 30.69 -1.99
C SER A 688 -43.54 31.27 -2.50
N SER A 689 -43.82 31.16 -3.81
CA SER A 689 -45.02 31.72 -4.46
C SER A 689 -46.21 30.76 -4.56
N LYS A 690 -46.03 29.47 -4.23
CA LYS A 690 -47.05 28.41 -4.43
C LYS A 690 -47.54 27.68 -3.17
N MET A 691 -47.07 28.03 -1.97
CA MET A 691 -47.66 27.58 -0.70
C MET A 691 -48.48 28.67 -0.01
N GLN A 692 -49.62 29.03 -0.60
CA GLN A 692 -50.71 29.75 0.08
C GLN A 692 -52.08 29.22 -0.33
N ILE A 693 -52.58 28.20 0.38
CA ILE A 693 -54.02 27.87 0.42
C ILE A 693 -54.42 27.70 1.88
N LYS A 694 -55.63 28.17 2.22
CA LYS A 694 -56.18 28.18 3.59
C LYS A 694 -56.77 26.82 3.96
N ARG A 695 -57.02 26.61 5.25
CA ARG A 695 -57.89 25.52 5.74
C ARG A 695 -59.35 25.80 5.32
N ASP A 696 -60.09 24.76 4.98
CA ASP A 696 -61.31 24.30 5.69
C ASP A 696 -62.11 23.29 4.83
N GLY A 697 -62.77 22.30 5.46
CA GLY A 697 -63.99 21.65 4.94
C GLY A 697 -63.91 20.35 4.11
N ASN A 698 -64.32 19.25 4.76
CA ASN A 698 -65.12 18.10 4.26
C ASN A 698 -64.65 17.13 3.13
N ASP A 699 -65.22 15.93 3.25
CA ASP A 699 -65.24 14.68 2.44
C ASP A 699 -66.48 14.68 1.49
N PRO A 700 -66.80 13.70 0.58
CA PRO A 700 -66.11 12.50 0.05
C PRO A 700 -66.09 12.36 -1.51
N SER A 701 -65.76 11.15 -2.01
CA SER A 701 -66.21 10.49 -3.27
C SER A 701 -65.33 10.72 -4.54
N LEU A 702 -64.76 9.68 -5.20
CA LEU A 702 -65.28 8.63 -6.13
C LEU A 702 -65.41 9.06 -7.62
N ALA A 703 -64.62 8.42 -8.51
CA ALA A 703 -65.03 7.99 -9.87
C ALA A 703 -63.95 7.09 -10.55
N TYR A 704 -64.38 6.21 -11.46
CA TYR A 704 -63.57 5.41 -12.41
C TYR A 704 -63.47 6.11 -13.79
N ILE A 705 -62.59 5.63 -14.70
CA ILE A 705 -62.94 5.00 -16.00
C ILE A 705 -61.68 4.74 -16.88
N ASP A 706 -61.79 3.77 -17.80
CA ASP A 706 -60.73 3.04 -18.51
C ASP A 706 -60.35 3.54 -19.94
N ALA A 707 -59.33 2.88 -20.52
CA ALA A 707 -59.09 2.60 -21.97
C ALA A 707 -58.87 3.79 -22.96
N GLU A 708 -58.12 3.70 -24.07
CA GLU A 708 -58.14 2.72 -25.18
C GLU A 708 -56.79 2.59 -25.96
N GLU A 709 -56.77 1.76 -27.01
CA GLU A 709 -55.63 1.35 -27.85
C GLU A 709 -55.39 2.22 -29.11
N LYS A 710 -54.25 2.00 -29.82
CA LYS A 710 -54.25 1.82 -31.30
C LYS A 710 -52.96 1.27 -31.92
N GLN A 711 -53.15 0.58 -33.05
CA GLN A 711 -52.17 0.07 -34.04
C GLN A 711 -51.79 1.19 -35.05
N ASP A 712 -50.93 1.06 -36.08
CA ASP A 712 -50.25 -0.07 -36.76
C ASP A 712 -48.95 0.49 -37.45
N GLY A 713 -48.16 -0.15 -38.33
CA GLY A 713 -48.19 -1.48 -38.98
C GLY A 713 -47.29 -1.51 -40.25
N GLN A 714 -46.85 -2.71 -40.70
CA GLN A 714 -46.07 -3.00 -41.94
C GLN A 714 -44.63 -2.40 -41.98
N GLY A 715 -43.58 -3.01 -42.53
CA GLY A 715 -43.38 -4.25 -43.31
C GLY A 715 -41.87 -4.48 -43.55
N ASP A 716 -41.33 -5.53 -44.20
CA ASP A 716 -41.90 -6.73 -44.86
C ASP A 716 -40.83 -7.88 -44.91
N GLU A 717 -40.96 -8.79 -45.90
CA GLU A 717 -40.25 -10.03 -46.28
C GLU A 717 -38.72 -9.99 -46.56
N PHE A 718 -37.99 -11.11 -46.76
CA PHE A 718 -37.95 -12.52 -46.25
C PHE A 718 -36.88 -13.24 -47.11
N ASP A 719 -36.11 -14.21 -46.58
CA ASP A 719 -35.61 -15.32 -47.41
C ASP A 719 -35.15 -16.52 -46.54
N ILE A 720 -35.42 -17.75 -46.98
CA ILE A 720 -35.04 -19.00 -46.27
C ILE A 720 -34.61 -20.04 -47.30
N VAL A 721 -33.48 -20.71 -47.03
CA VAL A 721 -33.10 -21.97 -47.69
C VAL A 721 -32.83 -23.02 -46.61
N THR A 722 -33.41 -24.21 -46.78
CA THR A 722 -33.25 -25.36 -45.88
C THR A 722 -33.25 -26.63 -46.71
N ILE A 723 -32.40 -27.59 -46.35
CA ILE A 723 -32.59 -29.04 -46.49
C ILE A 723 -31.52 -29.73 -45.65
N ASN A 724 -31.84 -30.91 -45.14
CA ASN A 724 -31.04 -31.67 -44.18
C ASN A 724 -30.05 -32.61 -44.88
N ASP A 725 -29.09 -33.20 -44.15
CA ASP A 725 -29.21 -34.60 -43.69
C ASP A 725 -28.09 -34.97 -42.70
N GLU A 726 -28.14 -36.19 -42.18
CA GLU A 726 -27.56 -36.67 -40.91
C GLU A 726 -26.04 -36.94 -40.94
N GLU A 727 -25.34 -36.77 -39.81
CA GLU A 727 -24.72 -37.90 -39.06
C GLU A 727 -24.07 -37.51 -37.71
N THR A 728 -24.18 -38.42 -36.73
CA THR A 728 -23.39 -38.56 -35.48
C THR A 728 -23.28 -37.38 -34.48
N ILE A 729 -23.78 -37.61 -33.26
CA ILE A 729 -23.44 -36.84 -32.06
C ILE A 729 -22.18 -37.44 -31.41
N ALA A 730 -21.24 -36.57 -30.99
CA ALA A 730 -20.21 -36.88 -30.00
C ALA A 730 -20.33 -35.87 -28.84
N GLU A 731 -20.12 -36.34 -27.60
CA GLU A 731 -20.31 -35.52 -26.39
C GLU A 731 -19.03 -34.77 -26.00
N ASP A 732 -18.87 -33.54 -26.47
CA ASP A 732 -17.77 -32.68 -26.00
C ASP A 732 -18.06 -32.10 -24.60
N SER A 733 -17.18 -32.44 -23.66
CA SER A 733 -17.29 -32.05 -22.25
C SER A 733 -16.87 -30.59 -22.04
N PRO A 734 -17.55 -29.80 -21.18
CA PRO A 734 -17.22 -28.39 -20.92
C PRO A 734 -15.94 -28.17 -20.08
N PHE A 735 -15.00 -29.12 -20.12
CA PHE A 735 -13.76 -29.13 -19.34
C PHE A 735 -12.48 -29.17 -20.19
N ASP A 736 -12.57 -29.07 -21.53
CA ASP A 736 -11.35 -29.09 -22.36
C ASP A 736 -10.52 -27.79 -22.19
N ARG A 737 -9.44 -27.92 -21.43
CA ARG A 737 -8.49 -26.85 -21.08
C ARG A 737 -7.33 -26.82 -22.09
N SER A 738 -7.65 -26.60 -23.37
CA SER A 738 -6.65 -26.62 -24.47
C SER A 738 -6.44 -25.27 -25.17
N TYR A 739 -6.45 -24.16 -24.43
CA TYR A 739 -5.77 -22.93 -24.82
C TYR A 739 -4.73 -22.56 -23.75
N PHE A 740 -3.62 -21.94 -24.18
CA PHE A 740 -2.36 -21.83 -23.41
C PHE A 740 -1.62 -23.16 -23.20
N ARG A 741 -1.22 -23.78 -24.30
CA ARG A 741 -0.03 -24.66 -24.30
C ARG A 741 1.19 -23.76 -24.45
N PHE A 742 2.13 -23.83 -23.51
CA PHE A 742 3.45 -23.20 -23.67
C PHE A 742 4.30 -24.04 -24.62
N GLU A 743 5.03 -23.38 -25.51
CA GLU A 743 6.20 -23.95 -26.19
C GLU A 743 7.46 -23.31 -25.59
N ASP A 744 8.51 -24.11 -25.43
CA ASP A 744 9.73 -23.72 -24.70
C ASP A 744 10.74 -22.93 -25.56
N GLU A 745 11.52 -22.09 -24.90
CA GLU A 745 12.85 -21.60 -25.32
C GLU A 745 13.03 -21.01 -26.76
N GLU A 746 12.19 -20.05 -27.17
CA GLU A 746 12.65 -18.99 -28.10
C GLU A 746 12.56 -17.58 -27.48
N SER A 747 13.30 -16.62 -28.07
CA SER A 747 13.75 -15.40 -27.39
C SER A 747 12.66 -14.35 -27.09
N ASP A 748 12.75 -13.69 -25.92
CA ASP A 748 12.11 -12.38 -25.63
C ASP A 748 12.65 -11.33 -26.62
N ASP A 749 12.00 -11.20 -27.78
CA ASP A 749 12.38 -10.33 -28.90
C ASP A 749 12.30 -8.82 -28.57
N GLY A 750 11.84 -8.49 -27.36
CA GLY A 750 11.75 -7.14 -26.82
C GLY A 750 10.44 -6.42 -27.10
N ARG A 751 9.59 -6.89 -28.03
CA ARG A 751 8.53 -6.07 -28.63
C ARG A 751 7.12 -6.59 -28.38
N ASN A 752 6.73 -6.76 -27.12
CA ASN A 752 5.31 -6.93 -26.73
C ASN A 752 4.85 -5.85 -25.72
N HIS A 753 3.86 -5.06 -26.13
CA HIS A 753 3.16 -4.09 -25.28
C HIS A 753 2.47 -4.72 -24.05
N GLU A 754 2.27 -6.04 -24.07
CA GLU A 754 1.57 -6.84 -23.06
C GLU A 754 2.06 -6.61 -21.62
N SER A 755 3.36 -6.37 -21.42
CA SER A 755 3.91 -6.10 -20.08
C SER A 755 3.48 -4.78 -19.46
N HIS A 756 2.81 -3.90 -20.22
CA HIS A 756 2.27 -2.63 -19.76
C HIS A 756 0.74 -2.58 -19.75
N ILE A 757 0.06 -3.64 -20.21
CA ILE A 757 -1.39 -3.79 -20.12
C ILE A 757 -1.84 -3.66 -18.66
N GLY A 758 -2.96 -2.96 -18.45
CA GLY A 758 -3.53 -2.65 -17.13
C GLY A 758 -2.74 -1.63 -16.30
N GLY A 759 -1.58 -1.14 -16.75
CA GLY A 759 -0.76 -0.20 -15.99
C GLY A 759 -1.36 1.21 -15.91
N ARG A 760 -1.51 1.74 -14.70
CA ARG A 760 -2.05 3.08 -14.44
C ARG A 760 -0.94 4.06 -14.07
N ALA A 761 -0.97 5.26 -14.67
CA ALA A 761 0.02 6.34 -14.49
C ALA A 761 1.50 5.94 -14.72
N LEU A 762 1.77 4.96 -15.60
CA LEU A 762 3.12 4.39 -15.78
C LEU A 762 4.19 5.41 -16.18
N ASP A 763 3.83 6.50 -16.88
CA ASP A 763 4.75 7.61 -17.18
C ASP A 763 5.48 8.11 -15.93
N ALA A 764 4.77 8.19 -14.81
CA ALA A 764 5.36 8.57 -13.53
C ALA A 764 6.10 7.41 -12.87
N VAL A 765 5.49 6.23 -12.82
CA VAL A 765 6.00 5.04 -12.10
C VAL A 765 7.35 4.58 -12.65
N VAL A 766 7.43 4.36 -13.96
CA VAL A 766 8.50 3.58 -14.61
C VAL A 766 9.67 4.52 -14.98
N ARG A 767 10.46 4.94 -13.99
CA ARG A 767 11.52 5.97 -14.13
C ARG A 767 12.95 5.45 -13.84
N PRO A 768 13.99 6.03 -14.47
CA PRO A 768 15.38 5.65 -14.24
C PRO A 768 15.86 6.01 -12.83
N TYR A 769 16.72 5.17 -12.24
CA TYR A 769 17.39 5.45 -10.97
C TYR A 769 18.65 4.62 -10.73
N ALA A 770 19.58 5.15 -9.93
CA ALA A 770 20.74 4.40 -9.44
C ALA A 770 20.33 3.42 -8.32
N ALA A 771 20.21 2.13 -8.66
CA ALA A 771 19.74 1.10 -7.73
C ALA A 771 20.84 0.64 -6.76
N LYS A 772 22.08 0.54 -7.23
CA LYS A 772 23.27 0.21 -6.41
C LYS A 772 24.39 1.20 -6.72
N VAL A 773 24.97 1.82 -5.70
CA VAL A 773 25.91 2.94 -5.86
C VAL A 773 27.24 2.60 -5.18
N ALA A 774 28.32 2.61 -5.95
CA ALA A 774 29.68 2.47 -5.44
C ALA A 774 30.15 3.80 -4.79
N GLY A 775 29.50 4.19 -3.68
CA GLY A 775 29.66 5.48 -3.03
C GLY A 775 28.39 5.93 -2.27
N GLU A 776 28.39 7.15 -1.73
CA GLU A 776 27.24 7.75 -1.06
C GLU A 776 26.44 8.66 -2.01
N PRO A 777 25.12 8.42 -2.19
CA PRO A 777 24.28 9.24 -3.07
C PRO A 777 24.14 10.69 -2.58
N ILE A 778 24.37 11.67 -3.47
CA ILE A 778 24.25 13.11 -3.18
C ILE A 778 22.93 13.69 -3.71
N SER A 779 22.57 13.35 -4.94
CA SER A 779 21.35 13.89 -5.58
C SER A 779 20.91 13.02 -6.76
N THR A 780 19.61 12.78 -6.89
CA THR A 780 18.99 12.22 -8.09
C THR A 780 17.86 13.14 -8.57
N GLU A 781 17.73 13.32 -9.88
CA GLU A 781 16.69 14.13 -10.52
C GLU A 781 16.26 13.46 -11.84
N PHE A 782 14.96 13.31 -12.05
CA PHE A 782 14.36 12.88 -13.31
C PHE A 782 13.33 13.92 -13.75
N ASP A 783 13.50 14.49 -14.95
CA ASP A 783 12.51 15.35 -15.57
C ASP A 783 11.68 14.57 -16.59
N LEU A 784 10.49 14.15 -16.17
CA LEU A 784 9.52 13.43 -17.00
C LEU A 784 9.14 14.18 -18.30
N ALA A 785 9.28 15.51 -18.36
CA ALA A 785 8.94 16.27 -19.56
C ALA A 785 10.05 16.26 -20.63
N THR A 786 11.30 15.99 -20.25
CA THR A 786 12.45 15.94 -21.17
C THR A 786 13.13 14.56 -21.21
N LEU A 787 12.64 13.60 -20.42
CA LEU A 787 13.24 12.29 -20.17
C LEU A 787 14.73 12.40 -19.76
N LYS A 788 15.09 13.48 -19.08
CA LYS A 788 16.44 13.72 -18.59
C LYS A 788 16.60 13.18 -17.19
N TYR A 789 17.50 12.22 -17.02
CA TYR A 789 18.01 11.78 -15.72
C TYR A 789 19.32 12.48 -15.38
N THR A 790 19.54 12.81 -14.11
CA THR A 790 20.84 13.28 -13.60
C THR A 790 21.07 12.75 -12.20
N PHE A 791 22.21 12.10 -11.99
CA PHE A 791 22.61 11.49 -10.73
C PHE A 791 24.00 12.01 -10.31
N ARG A 792 24.20 12.14 -8.99
CA ARG A 792 25.48 12.46 -8.37
C ARG A 792 25.68 11.65 -7.10
N PHE A 793 26.90 11.19 -6.88
CA PHE A 793 27.36 10.49 -5.67
C PHE A 793 28.80 10.89 -5.37
N CYS A 794 29.30 10.55 -4.19
CA CYS A 794 30.73 10.63 -3.89
C CYS A 794 31.29 9.30 -3.40
N ASN A 795 32.61 9.14 -3.50
CA ASN A 795 33.31 8.08 -2.80
C ASN A 795 33.15 8.25 -1.28
N TYR A 796 33.03 7.13 -0.56
CA TYR A 796 32.96 7.11 0.90
C TYR A 796 34.09 7.94 1.52
N LEU A 797 33.75 8.82 2.49
CA LEU A 797 34.71 9.72 3.15
C LEU A 797 35.75 8.97 4.00
N GLN A 798 35.42 7.76 4.41
CA GLN A 798 36.31 6.79 5.05
C GLN A 798 36.16 5.47 4.26
N THR A 799 37.24 4.68 4.16
CA THR A 799 37.13 3.36 3.53
C THR A 799 36.19 2.50 4.37
N PRO A 800 35.09 1.97 3.82
CA PRO A 800 34.15 1.15 4.59
C PRO A 800 34.85 -0.08 5.17
N VAL A 801 34.57 -0.39 6.43
CA VAL A 801 35.06 -1.64 7.03
C VAL A 801 34.42 -2.80 6.25
N PRO A 802 35.19 -3.78 5.75
CA PRO A 802 34.63 -4.95 5.09
C PRO A 802 33.65 -5.66 6.01
N ILE A 803 32.50 -6.08 5.47
CA ILE A 803 31.49 -6.82 6.25
C ILE A 803 32.02 -8.24 6.46
N VAL A 804 32.76 -8.43 7.55
CA VAL A 804 33.30 -9.74 7.92
C VAL A 804 32.15 -10.67 8.29
N HIS A 805 31.97 -11.73 7.49
CA HIS A 805 31.05 -12.80 7.84
C HIS A 805 31.53 -13.52 9.10
N VAL A 806 30.85 -13.29 10.22
CA VAL A 806 30.99 -14.15 11.41
C VAL A 806 30.30 -15.47 11.10
N SER A 807 31.06 -16.42 10.54
CA SER A 807 30.72 -17.84 10.61
C SER A 807 30.65 -18.24 12.08
N SER A 808 29.60 -18.96 12.46
CA SER A 808 29.41 -19.44 13.84
C SER A 808 30.60 -20.29 14.31
N PRO A 809 30.98 -20.24 15.60
CA PRO A 809 32.13 -20.99 16.09
C PRO A 809 31.85 -22.50 16.02
N ASP A 810 32.68 -23.23 15.27
CA ASP A 810 32.62 -24.69 15.19
C ASP A 810 32.83 -25.33 16.56
N VAL A 811 32.00 -26.33 16.89
CA VAL A 811 32.17 -27.16 18.09
C VAL A 811 33.37 -28.09 17.88
N PRO A 812 34.36 -28.12 18.80
CA PRO A 812 35.56 -28.93 18.61
C PRO A 812 35.26 -30.43 18.72
N ASP A 813 35.37 -31.15 17.59
CA ASP A 813 35.23 -32.61 17.57
C ASP A 813 36.49 -33.31 18.11
N VAL A 814 36.30 -34.25 19.04
CA VAL A 814 37.39 -34.83 19.84
C VAL A 814 37.91 -36.13 19.22
N GLY A 815 38.54 -35.95 18.06
CA GLY A 815 39.78 -36.65 17.69
C GLY A 815 39.71 -38.08 17.15
N ARG A 816 40.49 -38.31 16.08
CA ARG A 816 41.34 -39.50 15.99
C ARG A 816 42.62 -39.23 15.21
N SER A 817 43.73 -39.80 15.68
CA SER A 817 45.05 -39.69 15.05
C SER A 817 45.25 -40.74 13.95
N THR A 818 45.88 -40.36 12.85
CA THR A 818 47.11 -40.98 12.32
C THR A 818 47.71 -40.11 11.20
N ALA A 819 48.98 -40.33 10.83
CA ALA A 819 49.80 -39.38 10.06
C ALA A 819 50.40 -39.97 8.77
N THR A 820 50.72 -39.08 7.81
CA THR A 820 51.84 -39.06 6.82
C THR A 820 51.53 -37.92 5.82
N SER A 821 52.35 -36.86 5.63
CA SER A 821 53.59 -36.77 4.82
C SER A 821 53.44 -37.27 3.37
N SER A 822 53.90 -36.57 2.32
CA SER A 822 54.50 -35.22 2.18
C SER A 822 54.57 -34.86 0.68
N ASP A 823 55.05 -33.63 0.35
CA ASP A 823 55.67 -33.26 -0.94
C ASP A 823 54.77 -33.25 -2.22
N SER A 824 55.05 -32.49 -3.29
CA SER A 824 55.89 -31.30 -3.48
C SER A 824 55.41 -30.48 -4.70
N TYR A 825 55.96 -29.28 -4.90
CA TYR A 825 55.87 -28.54 -6.17
C TYR A 825 56.44 -29.35 -7.35
N ASP A 826 55.93 -29.11 -8.57
CA ASP A 826 56.78 -28.68 -9.68
C ASP A 826 55.99 -27.83 -10.70
N SER A 827 56.69 -27.11 -11.58
CA SER A 827 56.13 -26.18 -12.55
C SER A 827 57.02 -26.05 -13.78
N SER A 828 56.46 -26.16 -14.99
CA SER A 828 57.17 -25.78 -16.21
C SER A 828 56.20 -25.31 -17.30
N SER A 829 56.68 -24.41 -18.14
CA SER A 829 55.94 -23.83 -19.27
C SER A 829 56.60 -24.22 -20.60
N SER A 830 55.83 -24.18 -21.69
CA SER A 830 56.37 -24.07 -23.04
C SER A 830 55.38 -23.31 -23.93
N THR A 831 55.83 -22.81 -25.08
CA THR A 831 55.15 -21.71 -25.79
C THR A 831 55.20 -21.87 -27.30
N LEU A 832 54.21 -21.28 -27.97
CA LEU A 832 54.27 -20.77 -29.34
C LEU A 832 54.22 -21.80 -30.50
N HIS A 833 53.10 -21.83 -31.22
CA HIS A 833 53.08 -21.31 -32.60
C HIS A 833 51.66 -20.99 -33.08
N SER A 834 51.56 -20.18 -34.14
CA SER A 834 50.30 -19.61 -34.64
C SER A 834 50.01 -20.02 -36.10
N ARG A 835 48.73 -19.96 -36.48
CA ARG A 835 48.24 -19.77 -37.87
C ARG A 835 46.95 -18.95 -37.84
N LEU A 836 46.61 -18.34 -38.97
CA LEU A 836 45.70 -17.20 -39.08
C LEU A 836 44.54 -17.48 -40.06
N ASN A 837 43.54 -16.58 -40.05
CA ASN A 837 42.42 -16.46 -40.99
C ASN A 837 41.27 -17.49 -40.81
N LEU A 838 39.99 -17.17 -41.06
CA LEU A 838 39.36 -15.87 -41.39
C LEU A 838 37.85 -15.95 -41.07
N TYR A 839 37.32 -15.08 -40.21
CA TYR A 839 35.93 -14.57 -40.22
C TYR A 839 35.82 -13.40 -39.22
N SER A 840 34.99 -12.40 -39.51
CA SER A 840 35.00 -11.10 -38.81
C SER A 840 33.71 -10.85 -38.02
N THR A 841 33.83 -10.71 -36.70
CA THR A 841 32.77 -10.18 -35.82
C THR A 841 33.36 -9.06 -34.94
N PRO A 842 32.57 -8.03 -34.55
CA PRO A 842 33.04 -6.91 -33.73
C PRO A 842 33.18 -7.23 -32.23
N GLU A 843 33.44 -8.50 -31.86
CA GLU A 843 33.70 -8.93 -30.48
C GLU A 843 35.19 -9.08 -30.18
N LYS A 844 35.92 -7.95 -30.09
CA LYS A 844 37.15 -7.80 -29.28
C LYS A 844 37.70 -6.37 -29.35
N ASN A 845 37.35 -5.57 -28.34
CA ASN A 845 38.23 -4.55 -27.73
C ASN A 845 37.66 -4.06 -26.38
N SER A 846 37.17 -5.00 -25.57
CA SER A 846 36.85 -4.78 -24.16
C SER A 846 37.90 -5.46 -23.31
N SER A 847 38.83 -4.70 -22.73
CA SER A 847 39.87 -5.19 -21.80
C SER A 847 39.32 -5.39 -20.38
N PHE A 848 38.11 -5.94 -20.27
CA PHE A 848 37.43 -6.23 -19.00
C PHE A 848 37.63 -7.70 -18.61
N ILE A 849 38.85 -8.03 -18.17
CA ILE A 849 39.15 -9.26 -17.44
C ILE A 849 39.45 -8.87 -15.99
N GLY A 850 38.74 -9.49 -15.04
CA GLY A 850 38.96 -9.29 -13.60
C GLY A 850 37.90 -8.44 -12.89
N HIS A 851 37.00 -9.13 -12.18
CA HIS A 851 36.33 -8.63 -10.98
C HIS A 851 36.63 -9.62 -9.85
N PRO A 852 37.17 -9.19 -8.70
CA PRO A 852 38.11 -8.08 -8.47
C PRO A 852 39.58 -8.57 -8.59
N PRO A 853 40.60 -7.76 -8.27
CA PRO A 853 41.88 -8.29 -7.80
C PRO A 853 41.68 -9.12 -6.51
N GLU A 854 42.39 -10.24 -6.38
CA GLU A 854 42.33 -11.10 -5.19
C GLU A 854 42.57 -10.27 -3.92
N GLY A 855 41.65 -10.37 -2.95
CA GLY A 855 41.75 -9.69 -1.65
C GLY A 855 41.10 -8.31 -1.52
N THR A 856 40.44 -7.77 -2.55
CA THR A 856 39.70 -6.48 -2.42
C THR A 856 38.18 -6.67 -2.31
N SER A 857 37.57 -6.11 -1.26
CA SER A 857 36.18 -6.33 -0.84
C SER A 857 35.18 -5.24 -1.30
N MET A 858 35.57 -4.41 -2.27
CA MET A 858 34.82 -3.22 -2.70
C MET A 858 34.44 -3.33 -4.17
N ALA A 859 33.18 -3.08 -4.51
CA ALA A 859 32.77 -2.94 -5.91
C ALA A 859 32.90 -1.47 -6.38
N PHE A 860 33.57 -1.29 -7.52
CA PHE A 860 33.77 0.01 -8.18
C PHE A 860 32.69 0.35 -9.22
N GLU A 861 31.60 -0.43 -9.28
CA GLU A 861 30.60 -0.36 -10.34
C GLU A 861 29.19 -0.04 -9.81
N THR A 862 28.69 1.13 -10.20
CA THR A 862 27.34 1.64 -9.92
C THR A 862 26.35 1.10 -10.96
N GLU A 863 25.22 0.57 -10.52
CA GLU A 863 24.13 0.05 -11.36
C GLU A 863 22.96 1.06 -11.43
N ILE A 864 22.61 1.49 -12.64
CA ILE A 864 21.54 2.47 -12.91
C ILE A 864 20.50 1.82 -13.83
N PHE A 865 19.25 1.75 -13.36
CA PHE A 865 18.11 1.31 -14.17
C PHE A 865 17.75 2.38 -15.21
N ILE A 866 17.55 1.95 -16.46
CA ILE A 866 17.09 2.76 -17.59
C ILE A 866 15.86 2.06 -18.20
N PRO A 867 14.64 2.56 -17.99
CA PRO A 867 13.42 1.89 -18.43
C PRO A 867 13.24 1.92 -19.96
N SER A 868 13.02 0.76 -20.58
CA SER A 868 12.63 0.66 -21.99
C SER A 868 11.39 1.51 -22.30
N TYR A 869 10.38 1.47 -21.43
CA TYR A 869 9.15 2.28 -21.51
C TYR A 869 9.35 3.75 -21.91
N HIS A 870 10.45 4.39 -21.50
CA HIS A 870 10.79 5.77 -21.91
C HIS A 870 11.85 5.86 -23.01
N TYR A 871 12.74 4.86 -23.13
CA TYR A 871 14.01 4.98 -23.86
C TYR A 871 14.23 3.97 -25.01
N ASP A 872 13.35 2.99 -25.22
CA ASP A 872 13.58 1.88 -26.17
C ASP A 872 13.75 2.36 -27.62
N ASP A 873 12.82 3.22 -28.06
CA ASP A 873 12.77 3.84 -29.40
C ASP A 873 13.68 5.07 -29.55
N THR A 874 14.45 5.44 -28.51
CA THR A 874 15.30 6.63 -28.52
C THR A 874 16.77 6.27 -28.47
N GLU A 875 17.58 6.84 -29.38
CA GLU A 875 19.02 6.95 -29.14
C GLU A 875 19.24 7.78 -27.86
N ILE A 876 20.09 7.32 -26.94
CA ILE A 876 20.35 7.98 -25.65
C ILE A 876 21.78 8.51 -25.58
N GLU A 877 21.93 9.75 -25.12
CA GLU A 877 23.22 10.37 -24.83
C GLU A 877 23.53 10.19 -23.33
N ILE A 878 24.56 9.39 -23.03
CA ILE A 878 25.05 9.14 -21.67
C ILE A 878 26.35 9.94 -21.47
N LEU A 879 26.36 10.82 -20.48
CA LEU A 879 27.51 11.62 -20.08
C LEU A 879 27.91 11.26 -18.65
N VAL A 880 29.21 11.05 -18.42
CA VAL A 880 29.79 10.79 -17.09
C VAL A 880 30.86 11.83 -16.76
N SER A 881 31.14 12.03 -15.47
CA SER A 881 32.17 12.96 -15.00
C SER A 881 33.60 12.50 -15.32
N ASP A 882 33.84 11.19 -15.24
CA ASP A 882 35.14 10.54 -15.31
C ASP A 882 34.96 9.03 -15.53
N GLY A 883 36.03 8.30 -15.84
CA GLY A 883 35.95 6.85 -16.01
C GLY A 883 35.11 6.40 -17.21
N ASP A 884 34.57 5.19 -17.11
CA ASP A 884 33.99 4.45 -18.23
C ASP A 884 32.60 3.89 -17.87
N TRP A 885 31.78 3.64 -18.89
CA TRP A 885 30.43 3.08 -18.70
C TRP A 885 30.05 2.09 -19.80
N ARG A 886 29.09 1.20 -19.49
CA ARG A 886 28.49 0.26 -20.45
C ARG A 886 26.99 0.17 -20.21
N TYR A 887 26.20 0.38 -21.26
CA TYR A 887 24.75 0.14 -21.22
C TYR A 887 24.43 -1.26 -21.75
N VAL A 888 23.64 -2.03 -21.01
CA VAL A 888 23.13 -3.34 -21.42
C VAL A 888 21.61 -3.18 -21.58
N LYS A 889 21.15 -3.04 -22.82
CA LYS A 889 19.76 -2.66 -23.15
C LYS A 889 18.77 -3.75 -22.74
N GLU A 890 19.18 -5.00 -22.92
CA GLU A 890 18.46 -6.24 -22.61
C GLU A 890 18.19 -6.34 -21.10
N ARG A 891 19.12 -5.83 -20.29
CA ARG A 891 18.98 -5.71 -18.83
C ARG A 891 18.39 -4.38 -18.37
N GLN A 892 18.04 -3.46 -19.27
CA GLN A 892 17.60 -2.10 -18.92
C GLN A 892 18.55 -1.44 -17.88
N THR A 893 19.85 -1.70 -17.97
CA THR A 893 20.82 -1.35 -16.92
C THR A 893 22.11 -0.75 -17.49
N LEU A 894 22.43 0.47 -17.04
CA LEU A 894 23.71 1.14 -17.23
C LEU A 894 24.62 0.82 -16.05
N TYR A 895 25.82 0.35 -16.34
CA TYR A 895 26.88 0.10 -15.39
C TYR A 895 27.94 1.20 -15.53
N TYR A 896 28.24 1.90 -14.44
CA TYR A 896 29.17 3.03 -14.42
C TYR A 896 30.36 2.77 -13.48
N ARG A 897 31.58 2.92 -14.00
CA ARG A 897 32.85 2.71 -13.30
C ARG A 897 33.63 4.02 -13.28
N HIS A 898 33.54 4.73 -12.16
CA HIS A 898 34.27 5.96 -11.90
C HIS A 898 35.79 5.73 -11.78
N LYS A 899 36.58 6.78 -11.94
CA LYS A 899 38.05 6.71 -12.07
C LYS A 899 38.81 7.48 -10.99
N ASP A 900 38.29 8.60 -10.49
CA ASP A 900 38.90 9.22 -9.31
C ASP A 900 38.46 8.47 -8.04
N LEU A 901 39.37 7.72 -7.42
CA LEU A 901 39.10 6.90 -6.23
C LEU A 901 39.40 7.63 -4.90
N LYS A 902 39.67 8.94 -4.91
CA LYS A 902 39.91 9.70 -3.67
C LYS A 902 38.64 9.73 -2.79
N PRO A 903 38.75 9.57 -1.46
CA PRO A 903 37.62 9.76 -0.54
C PRO A 903 36.94 11.10 -0.75
N GLY A 904 35.60 11.12 -0.83
CA GLY A 904 34.83 12.33 -1.08
C GLY A 904 34.91 12.92 -2.49
N ALA A 905 35.64 12.31 -3.45
CA ALA A 905 35.56 12.71 -4.86
C ALA A 905 34.11 12.57 -5.35
N VAL A 906 33.64 13.53 -6.15
CA VAL A 906 32.23 13.64 -6.56
C VAL A 906 32.08 13.29 -8.04
N HIS A 907 31.22 12.31 -8.31
CA HIS A 907 30.95 11.81 -9.64
C HIS A 907 29.55 12.22 -10.10
N SER A 908 29.33 12.25 -11.41
CA SER A 908 28.01 12.50 -12.00
C SER A 908 27.74 11.62 -13.21
N VAL A 909 26.46 11.33 -13.42
CA VAL A 909 25.92 10.68 -14.62
C VAL A 909 24.72 11.49 -15.11
N GLN A 910 24.62 11.71 -16.41
CA GLN A 910 23.46 12.29 -17.07
C GLN A 910 23.02 11.39 -18.23
N ILE A 911 21.72 11.16 -18.33
CA ILE A 911 21.09 10.35 -19.39
C ILE A 911 19.95 11.19 -19.96
N LYS A 912 19.82 11.23 -21.28
CA LYS A 912 18.77 11.97 -21.99
C LYS A 912 18.59 11.39 -23.41
N PRO A 913 17.46 11.60 -24.08
CA PRO A 913 17.35 11.35 -25.51
C PRO A 913 18.38 12.18 -26.28
N ALA A 914 19.02 11.57 -27.29
CA ALA A 914 19.93 12.24 -28.19
C ALA A 914 19.17 13.23 -29.10
N VAL A 915 19.74 14.41 -29.33
CA VAL A 915 19.14 15.40 -30.23
C VAL A 915 19.42 14.98 -31.68
N SER A 916 18.39 14.51 -32.38
CA SER A 916 18.48 14.14 -33.79
C SER A 916 18.93 15.34 -34.63
N ARG A 917 20.20 15.38 -35.02
CA ARG A 917 20.70 16.34 -36.03
C ARG A 917 20.01 16.02 -37.35
N SER A 918 19.15 16.91 -37.82
CA SER A 918 18.50 16.74 -39.12
C SER A 918 19.56 16.65 -40.22
N LYS A 919 19.57 15.54 -40.97
CA LYS A 919 20.37 15.39 -42.19
C LYS A 919 19.72 16.21 -43.32
N SER A 920 19.82 17.53 -43.19
CA SER A 920 19.27 18.52 -44.11
C SER A 920 20.39 19.47 -44.53
N ASN A 921 20.63 19.56 -45.84
CA ASN A 921 21.60 20.45 -46.51
C ASN A 921 23.10 20.13 -46.31
N MET A 922 23.52 18.91 -46.70
CA MET A 922 24.65 18.84 -47.63
C MET A 922 24.09 19.01 -49.05
N GLY A 923 24.41 20.12 -49.73
CA GLY A 923 23.85 20.40 -51.05
C GLY A 923 24.25 21.75 -51.62
N LEU A 924 25.37 21.76 -52.37
CA LEU A 924 25.69 22.70 -53.45
C LEU A 924 25.55 24.22 -53.19
N ALA A 925 26.66 24.83 -52.76
CA ALA A 925 27.13 26.08 -53.36
C ALA A 925 28.66 26.13 -53.28
N ASN A 926 29.32 26.52 -54.37
CA ASN A 926 30.78 26.69 -54.44
C ASN A 926 31.09 28.17 -54.73
N ASN A 927 32.38 28.54 -54.69
CA ASN A 927 32.93 29.91 -54.77
C ASN A 927 32.85 30.71 -53.45
N GLY A 928 33.92 31.36 -52.96
CA GLY A 928 35.33 31.26 -53.34
C GLY A 928 36.09 32.59 -53.35
N SER A 929 36.62 33.01 -52.20
CA SER A 929 37.71 34.01 -52.12
C SER A 929 38.37 34.04 -50.73
N THR A 930 39.69 33.86 -50.69
CA THR A 930 40.56 34.29 -49.58
C THR A 930 40.99 35.75 -49.82
N PRO A 931 41.22 36.56 -48.77
CA PRO A 931 42.60 36.70 -48.29
C PRO A 931 42.73 36.76 -46.75
N SER A 932 43.92 37.13 -46.27
CA SER A 932 44.49 36.80 -44.95
C SER A 932 44.84 38.03 -44.08
N LEU A 933 45.46 37.74 -42.92
CA LEU A 933 46.39 38.57 -42.11
C LEU A 933 45.87 39.46 -40.96
N SER A 934 46.15 38.97 -39.74
CA SER A 934 46.81 39.67 -38.59
C SER A 934 46.38 41.09 -38.15
N SER A 935 46.09 41.25 -36.85
CA SER A 935 46.93 42.01 -35.87
C SER A 935 46.19 42.36 -34.55
N LYS A 936 46.97 42.70 -33.52
CA LYS A 936 46.59 43.38 -32.26
C LYS A 936 47.40 44.70 -32.18
N PRO A 937 47.27 45.56 -31.14
CA PRO A 937 46.07 46.23 -30.61
C PRO A 937 46.31 47.74 -30.33
N SER A 938 45.26 48.57 -30.18
CA SER A 938 45.33 49.80 -29.35
C SER A 938 43.96 50.47 -29.11
N THR A 939 43.81 51.06 -27.92
CA THR A 939 42.76 52.04 -27.55
C THR A 939 43.26 53.48 -27.77
N PRO A 940 42.38 54.50 -27.84
CA PRO A 940 42.17 55.28 -26.60
C PRO A 940 40.73 55.78 -26.35
N GLU A 941 40.49 56.19 -25.10
CA GLU A 941 39.30 56.88 -24.55
C GLU A 941 39.43 58.42 -24.74
N PRO A 942 38.43 59.28 -24.40
CA PRO A 942 38.32 59.77 -23.01
C PRO A 942 36.91 60.22 -22.50
N TYR A 943 36.89 60.64 -21.21
CA TYR A 943 35.85 61.37 -20.43
C TYR A 943 34.82 60.51 -19.63
N GLY A 944 34.73 60.57 -18.30
CA GLY A 944 35.68 61.11 -17.30
C GLY A 944 35.13 61.37 -15.86
N ARG A 945 35.90 60.93 -14.84
CA ARG A 945 35.79 61.21 -13.35
C ARG A 945 34.57 60.57 -12.61
N ALA A 946 34.71 59.77 -11.53
CA ALA A 946 35.44 59.81 -10.23
C ALA A 946 34.61 60.48 -9.09
N LYS A 947 34.55 60.00 -7.84
CA LYS A 947 35.50 59.30 -6.92
C LYS A 947 34.86 58.05 -6.22
N ILE A 948 35.46 57.10 -5.47
CA ILE A 948 36.76 56.92 -4.74
C ILE A 948 36.73 57.58 -3.31
N SER A 949 37.14 56.99 -2.15
CA SER A 949 38.07 55.88 -1.77
C SER A 949 37.91 55.25 -0.35
N LYS A 950 38.31 53.96 -0.17
CA LYS A 950 39.10 53.28 0.93
C LYS A 950 38.67 53.41 2.43
N GLY A 951 38.88 52.48 3.40
CA GLY A 951 39.72 51.24 3.57
C GLY A 951 40.86 51.44 4.63
N PRO A 952 41.53 50.43 5.26
CA PRO A 952 41.38 48.95 5.33
C PRO A 952 41.65 48.31 6.76
N LEU A 953 42.06 47.01 6.84
CA LEU A 953 42.73 46.23 7.95
C LEU A 953 41.94 45.22 8.83
N GLU A 954 42.67 44.23 9.38
CA GLU A 954 42.26 43.04 10.18
C GLU A 954 42.67 43.16 11.69
N PRO A 955 42.76 42.11 12.56
CA PRO A 955 42.12 40.77 12.62
C PRO A 955 41.57 40.35 14.03
N SER A 956 40.88 39.19 14.10
CA SER A 956 40.75 38.25 15.26
C SER A 956 39.95 38.61 16.54
N LYS A 957 39.08 37.68 17.01
CA LYS A 957 39.23 36.90 18.28
C LYS A 957 38.01 36.00 18.60
N LEU A 958 38.20 35.04 19.51
CA LEU A 958 37.19 34.08 20.00
C LEU A 958 36.37 34.63 21.18
N LYS A 959 35.15 34.09 21.36
CA LYS A 959 34.47 33.57 22.58
C LYS A 959 32.99 33.30 22.20
N SER A 960 32.33 32.14 22.40
CA SER A 960 32.25 31.13 23.47
C SER A 960 31.28 31.48 24.60
N GLU A 961 30.43 30.51 24.98
CA GLU A 961 29.44 30.53 26.08
C GLU A 961 28.24 31.49 25.86
N GLY A 962 27.06 31.28 26.47
CA GLY A 962 26.63 30.24 27.42
C GLY A 962 25.09 30.08 27.44
N ALA A 963 24.55 29.21 28.30
CA ALA A 963 23.17 28.71 28.24
C ALA A 963 22.24 29.18 29.39
N TYR A 964 20.95 28.81 29.26
CA TYR A 964 19.84 28.90 30.24
C TYR A 964 19.29 30.28 30.64
N GLY A 965 17.97 30.32 30.87
CA GLY A 965 17.25 31.53 31.31
C GLY A 965 15.73 31.44 31.20
N ALA A 966 15.09 30.50 31.89
CA ALA A 966 13.62 30.40 31.91
C ALA A 966 12.97 31.54 32.74
N ARG A 967 11.82 32.07 32.28
CA ARG A 967 10.92 32.89 33.11
C ARG A 967 9.46 32.78 32.67
N SER A 968 8.58 32.72 33.67
CA SER A 968 7.11 32.64 33.53
C SER A 968 6.45 34.01 33.62
N SER A 969 5.32 34.20 32.92
CA SER A 969 4.37 35.28 33.20
C SER A 969 2.94 34.87 32.88
N ASN A 970 2.03 34.99 33.85
CA ASN A 970 0.60 34.72 33.67
C ASN A 970 -0.13 35.94 33.06
N SER A 971 -0.99 35.71 32.07
CA SER A 971 -2.12 36.60 31.75
C SER A 971 -3.24 35.83 31.04
N LYS A 972 -4.46 35.88 31.61
CA LYS A 972 -5.73 35.43 31.01
C LYS A 972 -6.45 36.66 30.35
N PRO A 973 -7.66 36.54 29.77
CA PRO A 973 -7.99 35.74 28.57
C PRO A 973 -8.92 36.50 27.59
N GLU A 974 -8.64 36.59 26.29
CA GLU A 974 -9.61 37.23 25.35
C GLU A 974 -9.79 36.53 23.99
N SER A 975 -11.05 36.50 23.58
CA SER A 975 -11.60 36.25 22.23
C SER A 975 -11.36 34.90 21.55
N GLU A 976 -12.46 34.20 21.26
CA GLU A 976 -12.48 33.01 20.41
C GLU A 976 -12.36 33.40 18.93
N ALA A 977 -11.27 32.99 18.28
CA ALA A 977 -11.08 33.11 16.83
C ALA A 977 -10.42 31.84 16.27
N GLY A 978 -11.10 30.69 16.44
CA GLY A 978 -10.59 29.38 16.08
C GLY A 978 -10.38 29.20 14.56
N CYS A 979 -9.15 29.42 14.10
CA CYS A 979 -8.73 29.10 12.73
C CYS A 979 -8.30 27.62 12.68
N VAL A 980 -9.20 26.75 12.22
CA VAL A 980 -9.05 25.28 12.27
C VAL A 980 -9.13 24.71 10.85
N CYS A 981 -8.16 23.88 10.46
CA CYS A 981 -8.18 23.13 9.20
C CYS A 981 -7.62 21.71 9.44
N THR A 982 -8.48 20.74 9.18
CA THR A 982 -8.45 19.33 9.64
C THR A 982 -7.38 18.45 8.98
N ILE A 983 -6.85 17.48 9.73
CA ILE A 983 -6.05 16.33 9.26
C ILE A 983 -6.95 15.30 8.53
N MET A 984 -6.34 14.45 7.70
CA MET A 984 -6.87 13.11 7.42
C MET A 984 -5.82 12.08 7.85
#